data_AF-A0AAD9N4M5-F1
#
_entry.id   AF-A0AAD9N4M5-F1
#
_cell.length_a   1.000
_cell.length_b   1.000
_cell.length_c   1.000
_cell.angle_alpha   90.00
_cell.angle_beta   90.00
_cell.angle_gamma   90.00
#
_symmetry.space_group_name_H-M   'P 1'
#
loop_
_entity.id
_entity.type
_entity.pdbx_description
1 polymer ?
#
loop_
_entity_poly.entity_id
_entity_poly.type
_entity_poly.pdbx_seq_one_letter_code
_entity_poly.pdbx_strand_id
1 'polypeptide(L)'
;MHEIQRKYGKLQTYRRIRNRPDLTIPSHSIRQSSLIKKAMSARATKHGSPSPRRGRTSQASSGAKSATSRKSSGKKSKSPGPRTSSARSKSPTKTRQSSSKSDGGMSSRGSSSMTSRRVRIRSADIEQTGLKSVNMSGQGITTIGGSLFNREDVGELDLSGNNLRIIPPEIKKLTTLVHLDLSRNGIRSAHSQDFTGLPKELASLPNLDILILAECNLPFIPPVVWMCRKLKVLDISRNKINMLVPDISNLDQLQHLNAQQTSIITLPPEIALCQNLEEILLWGNVIENLPETLRELPKLKVLAINFRSFCGMVDAYREELLRKGQIQSEHIPQVLFEMPALDTLDLNQTKLNTLPEECAGRLKELFLAQNFFNEMPNMILRMDTLQVLDLSDNMIKSIPDQIGDLVNLQQLKMSNNHVTIFPASICKLEKLESLFLERNQIQSLPDDIGKLTSLKTLVLERNSLHSIPSTIVELEKLETLDLTENKIASLPLNFYLMKNLKRAHTYKKFYKYGLWLHLNPITVPPQNVWKTEDPQNIYNYMKRLEIRQTKNLRRQKLFLLGETQCGKTSLVKSMIVGKSIMTTGPEDSTALIEFYAWKTENGVDFLVHDLGGADVYQITHQLFLDPKGMYLLVYNHSTYTPERHHDAIGKWLELLQLHTPGVVVQVIGTHTDICDEEVIEQTKAQIEEQLLKDQEVHETMLDKVLAGLELTIRETSSKLSKQEYDHLMQQKVRMVVMKKQPLRIQKSVITVSSTTGIKGIPNLVNHLEVMGVDKGLFPDAQRQIPASWFRYHLALKKRKAHYLTIDYCRQVARDCGVKKDSITDCTTFLADCGEILWFRKYQGLKNLIYPRPCNLVEILRGIFRHDTEKFLDFDVNRVFACKGKLTRTMFDEAKEHLLTSGQISRPMLKCMWFYLPINDDVFDQLLDLLPNLDLCYTIPQPDFPNPTHIYTPLLVVPGFNIEPNPLQDELSEIWPYPLPAGQSELTLNTQFPLIYPQGLFEKLSSHIQEKVVMRMDWQKIIFAELDAGAILLECKQEPTDCCSINIKARGVTSQDTRQVFVLIAKEFLSLLPTYNGLVWHCTLGYNNCDKEQIQDCLQLTISVI
;
A
#
# COMPACT_ATOMS: atom_id res chain seq x y z
N MET A 1 56.10 3.95 -31.91
CA MET A 1 56.41 3.15 -33.11
C MET A 1 55.17 2.31 -33.41
N HIS A 2 54.52 2.38 -34.59
CA HIS A 2 55.06 2.01 -35.92
C HIS A 2 55.67 0.60 -35.84
N GLU A 3 55.19 -0.46 -36.47
CA GLU A 3 54.29 -0.62 -37.63
C GLU A 3 53.32 -1.79 -37.28
N ILE A 4 52.25 -2.14 -38.01
CA ILE A 4 52.16 -2.36 -39.45
C ILE A 4 50.81 -1.85 -39.98
N GLN A 5 50.89 -0.88 -40.89
CA GLN A 5 49.84 -0.65 -41.87
C GLN A 5 49.72 -1.86 -42.82
N ARG A 6 48.49 -2.12 -43.28
CA ARG A 6 48.08 -2.97 -44.43
C ARG A 6 47.38 -4.29 -44.05
N LYS A 7 46.08 -4.18 -43.79
CA LYS A 7 45.08 -4.51 -44.83
C LYS A 7 43.72 -3.83 -44.56
N TYR A 8 43.34 -2.95 -45.50
CA TYR A 8 42.00 -2.43 -45.76
C TYR A 8 41.18 -1.79 -44.63
N GLY A 9 41.09 -0.45 -44.71
CA GLY A 9 39.82 0.25 -44.50
C GLY A 9 39.57 1.19 -45.69
N LYS A 10 38.35 1.75 -45.83
CA LYS A 10 38.12 3.12 -46.33
C LYS A 10 36.62 3.52 -46.37
N LEU A 11 36.42 4.86 -46.37
CA LEU A 11 35.20 5.63 -46.71
C LEU A 11 34.06 5.55 -45.67
N GLN A 12 33.64 6.59 -44.94
CA GLN A 12 33.77 8.07 -45.00
C GLN A 12 32.73 8.82 -45.88
N THR A 13 31.90 9.64 -45.20
CA THR A 13 31.23 10.91 -45.62
C THR A 13 30.20 10.96 -46.77
N TYR A 14 29.06 11.64 -46.51
CA TYR A 14 28.82 12.99 -47.06
C TYR A 14 27.90 13.85 -46.15
N ARG A 15 27.67 15.12 -46.54
CA ARG A 15 28.00 16.29 -45.66
C ARG A 15 27.78 17.66 -46.35
N ARG A 16 26.83 18.53 -45.94
CA ARG A 16 26.77 20.00 -46.26
C ARG A 16 25.77 20.78 -45.36
N ILE A 17 25.95 22.00 -44.81
CA ILE A 17 26.89 23.18 -44.98
C ILE A 17 26.44 24.15 -46.12
N ARG A 18 26.29 25.51 -46.01
CA ARG A 18 26.82 26.58 -45.10
C ARG A 18 25.83 27.77 -44.84
N ASN A 19 26.27 28.82 -44.12
CA ASN A 19 25.62 30.15 -43.88
C ASN A 19 26.09 31.29 -44.85
N ARG A 20 25.37 32.45 -44.83
CA ARG A 20 25.72 33.85 -45.29
C ARG A 20 25.67 34.19 -46.81
N PRO A 21 25.59 35.49 -47.23
CA PRO A 21 24.77 36.62 -46.74
C PRO A 21 24.16 37.51 -47.89
N ASP A 22 23.41 38.57 -47.52
CA ASP A 22 23.09 39.84 -48.24
C ASP A 22 22.80 39.93 -49.76
N LEU A 23 21.63 40.50 -50.11
CA LEU A 23 21.45 41.51 -51.18
C LEU A 23 20.02 42.16 -51.15
N THR A 24 19.97 43.43 -50.71
CA THR A 24 19.10 44.55 -51.17
C THR A 24 17.59 44.36 -51.51
N ILE A 25 16.68 44.89 -50.66
CA ILE A 25 15.95 46.21 -50.77
C ILE A 25 15.38 46.59 -52.19
N PRO A 26 14.16 47.21 -52.40
CA PRO A 26 13.24 47.94 -51.48
C PRO A 26 11.68 47.77 -51.62
N SER A 27 10.96 48.34 -50.64
CA SER A 27 9.74 49.22 -50.71
C SER A 27 8.35 48.82 -51.30
N HIS A 28 7.36 49.56 -50.77
CA HIS A 28 5.96 49.79 -51.19
C HIS A 28 4.95 48.63 -51.06
N SER A 29 3.83 48.68 -50.31
CA SER A 29 2.87 49.72 -49.83
C SER A 29 1.65 49.97 -50.74
N ILE A 30 0.44 49.85 -50.15
CA ILE A 30 -0.89 50.32 -50.63
C ILE A 30 -1.34 49.65 -51.96
N ARG A 31 -2.57 49.21 -52.24
CA ARG A 31 -3.97 49.63 -51.98
C ARG A 31 -4.87 48.36 -52.02
N GLN A 32 -6.16 48.33 -51.65
CA GLN A 32 -7.21 49.35 -51.75
C GLN A 32 -8.15 49.43 -50.54
N SER A 33 -8.79 50.58 -50.45
CA SER A 33 -9.66 51.06 -49.37
C SER A 33 -11.13 51.08 -49.79
N SER A 34 -12.03 50.80 -48.83
CA SER A 34 -13.32 51.51 -48.59
C SER A 34 -14.34 51.67 -49.75
N LEU A 35 -15.66 51.58 -49.51
CA LEU A 35 -16.45 52.73 -49.01
C LEU A 35 -17.95 52.39 -48.80
N ILE A 36 -18.61 53.21 -47.96
CA ILE A 36 -20.06 53.57 -47.98
C ILE A 36 -21.10 52.50 -47.54
N LYS A 37 -22.27 52.85 -46.96
CA LYS A 37 -22.67 53.78 -45.85
C LYS A 37 -24.21 53.67 -45.68
N LYS A 38 -24.69 53.79 -44.44
CA LYS A 38 -26.02 54.37 -44.04
C LYS A 38 -27.37 53.74 -44.52
N ALA A 39 -28.16 53.26 -43.56
CA ALA A 39 -29.31 53.99 -42.94
C ALA A 39 -30.74 53.36 -42.93
N MET A 40 -31.28 53.31 -41.70
CA MET A 40 -32.65 53.65 -41.25
C MET A 40 -33.92 52.80 -41.58
N SER A 41 -34.73 52.65 -40.51
CA SER A 41 -36.21 52.74 -40.46
C SER A 41 -37.05 51.55 -41.00
N ALA A 42 -38.26 51.23 -40.52
CA ALA A 42 -38.94 51.34 -39.20
C ALA A 42 -40.36 50.70 -39.33
N ARG A 43 -41.00 50.34 -38.20
CA ARG A 43 -42.44 49.99 -38.03
C ARG A 43 -42.97 48.71 -38.74
N ALA A 44 -44.12 48.12 -38.35
CA ALA A 44 -44.78 47.95 -37.03
C ALA A 44 -46.05 47.07 -37.17
N THR A 45 -46.52 46.51 -36.04
CA THR A 45 -47.88 45.96 -35.80
C THR A 45 -48.18 44.55 -36.35
N LYS A 46 -49.06 43.71 -35.76
CA LYS A 46 -50.09 43.94 -34.71
C LYS A 46 -50.57 42.61 -34.06
N HIS A 47 -51.07 42.68 -32.81
CA HIS A 47 -51.94 41.71 -32.09
C HIS A 47 -51.41 40.26 -31.85
N GLY A 48 -51.75 39.57 -30.75
CA GLY A 48 -52.53 39.98 -29.57
C GLY A 48 -52.49 38.91 -28.46
N SER A 49 -52.70 39.32 -27.21
CA SER A 49 -52.95 38.42 -26.07
C SER A 49 -54.42 37.98 -26.02
N PRO A 50 -54.76 36.91 -25.28
CA PRO A 50 -55.26 37.17 -23.92
C PRO A 50 -54.88 36.12 -22.85
N SER A 51 -54.74 36.59 -21.61
CA SER A 51 -55.01 35.79 -20.39
C SER A 51 -56.51 35.93 -20.05
N PRO A 52 -57.15 35.04 -19.25
CA PRO A 52 -57.19 35.33 -17.80
C PRO A 52 -57.43 34.16 -16.79
N ARG A 53 -56.78 34.29 -15.62
CA ARG A 53 -57.30 34.15 -14.22
C ARG A 53 -58.09 32.92 -13.70
N ARG A 54 -57.68 32.55 -12.47
CA ARG A 54 -58.43 31.99 -11.30
C ARG A 54 -58.87 30.51 -11.41
N GLY A 55 -58.75 29.69 -10.36
CA GLY A 55 -58.16 29.86 -9.01
C GLY A 55 -58.70 28.80 -8.01
N ARG A 56 -58.30 28.88 -6.72
CA ARG A 56 -58.82 28.10 -5.54
C ARG A 56 -58.50 26.58 -5.53
N THR A 57 -58.37 25.85 -4.40
CA THR A 57 -58.08 26.11 -2.95
C THR A 57 -57.69 24.79 -2.24
N SER A 58 -57.43 24.84 -0.92
CA SER A 58 -57.25 23.74 0.09
C SER A 58 -56.00 22.86 -0.07
N GLN A 59 -55.08 22.72 0.90
CA GLN A 59 -55.10 22.57 2.37
C GLN A 59 -55.41 21.16 2.90
N ALA A 60 -54.70 20.84 4.00
CA ALA A 60 -54.89 19.76 4.96
C ALA A 60 -54.46 18.34 4.50
N SER A 61 -53.86 17.50 5.36
CA SER A 61 -53.24 17.71 6.69
C SER A 61 -52.63 16.39 7.21
N SER A 62 -51.57 16.47 8.04
CA SER A 62 -51.19 15.47 9.10
C SER A 62 -50.99 13.99 8.72
N GLY A 63 -50.16 13.18 9.37
CA GLY A 63 -49.23 13.32 10.49
C GLY A 63 -48.53 11.95 10.62
N ALA A 64 -47.27 11.82 11.01
CA ALA A 64 -46.68 12.10 12.32
C ALA A 64 -46.26 10.78 13.02
N LYS A 65 -45.01 10.75 13.50
CA LYS A 65 -44.47 9.90 14.60
C LYS A 65 -44.29 8.39 14.28
N SER A 66 -43.05 7.86 14.27
CA SER A 66 -42.23 7.41 15.43
C SER A 66 -42.61 5.98 15.91
N ALA A 67 -41.75 5.13 16.48
CA ALA A 67 -40.39 5.35 16.98
C ALA A 67 -39.61 4.01 17.15
N THR A 68 -38.28 4.09 17.01
CA THR A 68 -37.26 3.46 17.90
C THR A 68 -37.31 1.98 18.33
N SER A 69 -36.18 1.30 18.05
CA SER A 69 -35.42 0.45 18.99
C SER A 69 -35.91 -0.99 19.24
N ARG A 70 -35.12 -1.96 19.76
CA ARG A 70 -33.70 -2.00 20.21
C ARG A 70 -33.28 -3.47 20.39
N LYS A 71 -31.96 -3.73 20.48
CA LYS A 71 -31.31 -4.87 21.21
C LYS A 71 -31.59 -6.30 20.70
N SER A 72 -30.84 -7.34 21.09
CA SER A 72 -29.38 -7.49 21.30
C SER A 72 -29.01 -8.95 21.61
N SER A 73 -27.74 -9.29 21.37
CA SER A 73 -26.89 -10.21 22.16
C SER A 73 -27.08 -11.73 22.13
N GLY A 74 -25.98 -12.41 21.74
CA GLY A 74 -25.40 -13.55 22.47
C GLY A 74 -25.50 -14.93 21.79
N LYS A 75 -24.60 -15.90 22.05
CA LYS A 75 -23.23 -15.88 22.62
C LYS A 75 -22.65 -17.31 22.50
N LYS A 76 -21.32 -17.49 22.50
CA LYS A 76 -20.58 -18.76 22.77
C LYS A 76 -20.74 -19.89 21.71
N SER A 77 -19.86 -20.90 21.55
CA SER A 77 -18.43 -21.10 21.92
C SER A 77 -17.92 -22.47 21.43
N LYS A 78 -16.59 -22.69 21.45
CA LYS A 78 -15.83 -23.97 21.49
C LYS A 78 -15.15 -24.48 20.19
N SER A 79 -13.82 -24.40 20.23
CA SER A 79 -12.81 -25.34 19.68
C SER A 79 -12.76 -26.64 20.57
N PRO A 80 -11.89 -27.68 20.39
CA PRO A 80 -10.56 -27.66 19.72
C PRO A 80 -10.00 -28.94 19.01
N GLY A 81 -9.23 -28.72 17.92
CA GLY A 81 -7.96 -29.40 17.51
C GLY A 81 -7.80 -30.94 17.50
N PRO A 82 -6.57 -31.48 17.41
CA PRO A 82 -5.37 -30.94 16.72
C PRO A 82 -4.49 -32.03 16.00
N ARG A 83 -3.33 -31.61 15.43
CA ARG A 83 -2.11 -32.44 15.09
C ARG A 83 -2.24 -33.41 13.87
N THR A 84 -1.18 -33.80 13.11
CA THR A 84 0.29 -33.60 13.22
C THR A 84 1.04 -33.73 11.86
N SER A 85 2.11 -32.92 11.69
CA SER A 85 3.45 -33.20 11.10
C SER A 85 3.70 -34.07 9.83
N SER A 86 4.46 -33.45 8.88
CA SER A 86 5.76 -33.90 8.29
C SER A 86 5.84 -35.11 7.34
N ALA A 87 6.83 -35.27 6.45
CA ALA A 87 7.77 -34.38 5.73
C ALA A 87 8.66 -35.22 4.78
N ARG A 88 9.17 -34.63 3.67
CA ARG A 88 10.30 -35.16 2.82
C ARG A 88 10.02 -36.52 2.11
N SER A 89 10.75 -36.97 1.07
CA SER A 89 11.56 -36.32 0.02
C SER A 89 11.90 -37.37 -1.08
N LYS A 90 12.57 -36.93 -2.15
CA LYS A 90 13.30 -37.73 -3.19
C LYS A 90 12.50 -38.40 -4.32
N SER A 91 12.67 -37.82 -5.51
CA SER A 91 12.82 -38.54 -6.79
C SER A 91 14.09 -39.40 -6.83
N PRO A 92 14.28 -40.31 -7.80
CA PRO A 92 15.11 -39.90 -8.95
C PRO A 92 14.78 -40.56 -10.33
N THR A 93 15.09 -39.83 -11.41
CA THR A 93 15.61 -40.27 -12.75
C THR A 93 15.01 -41.54 -13.41
N LYS A 94 14.48 -41.52 -14.66
CA LYS A 94 15.19 -41.46 -15.98
C LYS A 94 14.13 -41.74 -17.08
N THR A 95 14.19 -41.37 -18.38
CA THR A 95 15.17 -40.60 -19.21
C THR A 95 14.47 -39.95 -20.44
N ARG A 96 15.27 -39.29 -21.28
CA ARG A 96 15.17 -38.97 -22.75
C ARG A 96 14.27 -39.90 -23.60
N GLN A 97 13.69 -39.45 -24.74
CA GLN A 97 14.33 -38.64 -25.80
C GLN A 97 13.31 -37.92 -26.74
N SER A 98 13.68 -36.73 -27.27
CA SER A 98 13.35 -36.10 -28.58
C SER A 98 12.04 -36.44 -29.35
N SER A 99 11.28 -35.54 -29.97
CA SER A 99 11.30 -34.07 -30.20
C SER A 99 10.00 -33.66 -30.98
N SER A 100 9.71 -32.47 -31.55
CA SER A 100 10.49 -31.24 -31.80
C SER A 100 9.60 -29.95 -31.89
N LYS A 101 9.99 -29.00 -32.77
CA LYS A 101 9.42 -27.73 -33.27
C LYS A 101 7.94 -27.82 -33.71
N SER A 102 7.15 -26.74 -33.84
CA SER A 102 7.47 -25.30 -34.03
C SER A 102 6.37 -24.35 -33.52
N ASP A 103 6.71 -23.06 -33.38
CA ASP A 103 5.82 -21.93 -33.06
C ASP A 103 4.70 -21.67 -34.08
N GLY A 104 3.64 -20.94 -33.66
CA GLY A 104 2.81 -20.14 -34.55
C GLY A 104 1.38 -19.80 -34.09
N GLY A 105 1.10 -18.51 -33.87
CA GLY A 105 -0.22 -17.92 -34.14
C GLY A 105 -1.18 -17.66 -32.96
N MET A 106 -1.31 -16.39 -32.57
CA MET A 106 -2.44 -15.89 -31.78
C MET A 106 -3.65 -15.59 -32.69
N SER A 107 -4.88 -15.89 -32.26
CA SER A 107 -6.04 -14.97 -32.30
C SER A 107 -7.39 -15.65 -31.98
N SER A 108 -8.38 -14.83 -31.61
CA SER A 108 -9.81 -15.18 -31.40
C SER A 108 -10.14 -16.23 -30.33
N ARG A 109 -10.41 -15.75 -29.10
CA ARG A 109 -11.30 -16.42 -28.14
C ARG A 109 -12.38 -15.43 -27.72
N GLY A 110 -13.59 -15.63 -28.23
CA GLY A 110 -14.69 -14.69 -28.11
C GLY A 110 -16.02 -15.28 -28.56
N SER A 111 -16.39 -16.43 -28.01
CA SER A 111 -17.77 -16.93 -28.05
C SER A 111 -18.12 -17.50 -26.68
N SER A 112 -19.21 -17.00 -26.11
CA SER A 112 -19.81 -17.53 -24.90
C SER A 112 -20.35 -18.92 -25.20
N SER A 113 -19.69 -19.96 -24.69
CA SER A 113 -20.24 -21.31 -24.75
C SER A 113 -21.53 -21.35 -23.91
N MET A 114 -22.69 -21.36 -24.58
CA MET A 114 -23.82 -22.10 -24.06
C MET A 114 -23.31 -23.52 -23.83
N THR A 115 -23.03 -23.83 -22.57
CA THR A 115 -22.65 -25.18 -22.18
C THR A 115 -23.94 -25.97 -22.21
N SER A 116 -24.25 -26.54 -23.38
CA SER A 116 -25.25 -27.60 -23.50
C SER A 116 -25.04 -28.54 -22.33
N ARG A 117 -26.01 -28.57 -21.42
CA ARG A 117 -26.16 -29.67 -20.47
C ARG A 117 -26.46 -30.87 -21.33
N ARG A 118 -25.42 -31.56 -21.80
CA ARG A 118 -25.57 -32.90 -22.37
C ARG A 118 -26.47 -33.66 -21.41
N VAL A 119 -27.60 -34.18 -21.92
CA VAL A 119 -28.45 -35.12 -21.20
C VAL A 119 -27.67 -36.44 -21.08
N ARG A 120 -26.67 -36.40 -20.21
CA ARG A 120 -26.06 -37.58 -19.61
C ARG A 120 -26.94 -37.90 -18.41
N ILE A 121 -27.90 -38.79 -18.62
CA ILE A 121 -28.10 -39.80 -17.58
C ILE A 121 -26.72 -40.40 -17.35
N ARG A 122 -26.20 -40.31 -16.13
CA ARG A 122 -24.87 -40.84 -15.84
C ARG A 122 -25.02 -42.36 -15.85
N SER A 123 -24.03 -43.09 -16.36
CA SER A 123 -24.04 -44.56 -16.27
C SER A 123 -24.25 -45.04 -14.82
N ALA A 124 -23.75 -44.25 -13.86
CA ALA A 124 -23.99 -44.41 -12.42
C ALA A 124 -25.47 -44.37 -11.98
N ASP A 125 -26.38 -43.75 -12.73
CA ASP A 125 -27.82 -43.69 -12.43
C ASP A 125 -28.53 -44.98 -12.88
N ILE A 126 -28.04 -45.62 -13.95
CA ILE A 126 -28.52 -46.93 -14.43
C ILE A 126 -27.91 -48.05 -13.57
N GLU A 127 -26.64 -47.97 -13.20
CA GLU A 127 -25.98 -48.92 -12.29
C GLU A 127 -26.64 -49.00 -10.91
N GLN A 128 -27.24 -47.90 -10.43
CA GLN A 128 -28.06 -47.88 -9.20
C GLN A 128 -29.33 -48.75 -9.27
N THR A 129 -29.79 -49.10 -10.47
CA THR A 129 -30.96 -50.01 -10.67
C THR A 129 -30.58 -51.49 -10.66
N GLY A 130 -29.29 -51.82 -10.54
CA GLY A 130 -28.76 -53.20 -10.62
C GLY A 130 -28.47 -53.70 -12.03
N LEU A 131 -28.82 -52.93 -13.07
CA LEU A 131 -28.50 -53.21 -14.46
C LEU A 131 -27.08 -52.75 -14.81
N LYS A 132 -26.42 -53.45 -15.74
CA LYS A 132 -25.05 -53.13 -16.17
C LYS A 132 -25.03 -52.26 -17.42
N SER A 133 -24.06 -51.35 -17.46
CA SER A 133 -23.62 -50.67 -18.68
C SER A 133 -22.63 -51.54 -19.45
N VAL A 134 -22.87 -51.73 -20.74
CA VAL A 134 -22.02 -52.48 -21.66
C VAL A 134 -21.46 -51.53 -22.71
N ASN A 135 -20.19 -51.16 -22.56
CA ASN A 135 -19.50 -50.30 -23.50
C ASN A 135 -18.68 -51.13 -24.50
N MET A 136 -19.03 -51.02 -25.78
CA MET A 136 -18.34 -51.61 -26.92
C MET A 136 -17.92 -50.54 -27.95
N SER A 137 -17.78 -49.27 -27.51
CA SER A 137 -17.49 -48.15 -28.38
C SER A 137 -16.07 -48.17 -28.97
N GLY A 138 -15.91 -47.67 -30.19
CA GLY A 138 -14.60 -47.48 -30.83
C GLY A 138 -13.83 -48.77 -31.19
N GLN A 139 -14.47 -49.94 -31.11
CA GLN A 139 -13.83 -51.25 -31.32
C GLN A 139 -13.74 -51.66 -32.80
N GLY A 140 -14.26 -50.85 -33.73
CA GLY A 140 -14.24 -51.12 -35.18
C GLY A 140 -15.22 -52.19 -35.65
N ILE A 141 -16.18 -52.59 -34.79
CA ILE A 141 -17.09 -53.72 -34.99
C ILE A 141 -17.99 -53.51 -36.22
N THR A 142 -18.16 -54.54 -37.04
CA THR A 142 -19.07 -54.54 -38.22
C THR A 142 -20.34 -55.35 -38.00
N THR A 143 -20.34 -56.32 -37.07
CA THR A 143 -21.48 -57.17 -36.71
C THR A 143 -21.47 -57.47 -35.21
N ILE A 144 -22.64 -57.51 -34.58
CA ILE A 144 -22.76 -57.74 -33.12
C ILE A 144 -22.79 -59.25 -32.84
N GLY A 145 -21.92 -59.73 -31.95
CA GLY A 145 -21.83 -61.14 -31.58
C GLY A 145 -23.07 -61.64 -30.84
N GLY A 146 -23.56 -62.83 -31.20
CA GLY A 146 -24.80 -63.43 -30.67
C GLY A 146 -24.83 -63.61 -29.14
N SER A 147 -23.67 -63.68 -28.48
CA SER A 147 -23.55 -63.80 -27.02
C SER A 147 -24.06 -62.57 -26.25
N LEU A 148 -24.05 -61.38 -26.86
CA LEU A 148 -24.58 -60.16 -26.22
C LEU A 148 -26.09 -60.28 -25.98
N PHE A 149 -26.84 -60.80 -26.96
CA PHE A 149 -28.30 -60.91 -26.93
C PHE A 149 -28.83 -62.02 -26.02
N ASN A 150 -27.95 -62.78 -25.36
CA ASN A 150 -28.31 -63.78 -24.35
C ASN A 150 -28.13 -63.24 -22.91
N ARG A 151 -27.88 -61.94 -22.74
CA ARG A 151 -27.72 -61.29 -21.44
C ARG A 151 -28.99 -60.56 -21.03
N GLU A 152 -29.51 -60.91 -19.86
CA GLU A 152 -30.69 -60.28 -19.24
C GLU A 152 -30.33 -59.12 -18.29
N ASP A 153 -29.04 -58.80 -18.15
CA ASP A 153 -28.53 -57.81 -17.18
C ASP A 153 -28.10 -56.47 -17.79
N VAL A 154 -28.41 -56.23 -19.07
CA VAL A 154 -27.93 -55.06 -19.82
C VAL A 154 -28.98 -53.93 -19.78
N GLY A 155 -28.65 -52.82 -19.12
CA GLY A 155 -29.49 -51.61 -19.06
C GLY A 155 -29.03 -50.49 -19.99
N GLU A 156 -27.73 -50.40 -20.24
CA GLU A 156 -27.11 -49.45 -21.17
C GLU A 156 -26.20 -50.20 -22.14
N LEU A 157 -26.32 -49.91 -23.44
CA LEU A 157 -25.50 -50.49 -24.49
C LEU A 157 -24.94 -49.38 -25.39
N ASP A 158 -23.64 -49.12 -25.24
CA ASP A 158 -22.89 -48.16 -26.07
C ASP A 158 -22.12 -48.92 -27.16
N LEU A 159 -22.58 -48.76 -28.41
CA LEU A 159 -21.99 -49.30 -29.63
C LEU A 159 -21.39 -48.17 -30.50
N SER A 160 -21.14 -47.00 -29.94
CA SER A 160 -20.74 -45.81 -30.70
C SER A 160 -19.36 -45.94 -31.37
N GLY A 161 -19.14 -45.25 -32.49
CA GLY A 161 -17.84 -45.20 -33.15
C GLY A 161 -17.36 -46.53 -33.75
N ASN A 162 -18.30 -47.39 -34.15
CA ASN A 162 -18.03 -48.65 -34.83
C ASN A 162 -18.39 -48.56 -36.33
N ASN A 163 -18.30 -49.68 -37.05
CA ASN A 163 -18.63 -49.78 -38.47
C ASN A 163 -19.96 -50.53 -38.71
N LEU A 164 -20.89 -50.48 -37.76
CA LEU A 164 -22.18 -51.17 -37.86
C LEU A 164 -23.01 -50.55 -38.99
N ARG A 165 -23.58 -51.41 -39.84
CA ARG A 165 -24.53 -51.00 -40.90
C ARG A 165 -25.97 -51.43 -40.63
N ILE A 166 -26.13 -52.46 -39.81
CA ILE A 166 -27.38 -53.16 -39.50
C ILE A 166 -27.32 -53.59 -38.02
N ILE A 167 -28.44 -53.42 -37.31
CA ILE A 167 -28.67 -54.02 -35.99
C ILE A 167 -29.51 -55.29 -36.19
N PRO A 168 -29.14 -56.44 -35.62
CA PRO A 168 -29.86 -57.69 -35.84
C PRO A 168 -31.16 -57.75 -35.01
N PRO A 169 -32.21 -58.47 -35.48
CA PRO A 169 -33.53 -58.51 -34.84
C PRO A 169 -33.51 -59.16 -33.45
N GLU A 170 -32.46 -59.90 -33.09
CA GLU A 170 -32.18 -60.42 -31.76
C GLU A 170 -32.12 -59.36 -30.67
N ILE A 171 -31.99 -58.06 -31.01
CA ILE A 171 -32.00 -56.97 -30.03
C ILE A 171 -33.25 -56.97 -29.14
N LYS A 172 -34.41 -57.49 -29.60
CA LYS A 172 -35.61 -57.68 -28.77
C LYS A 172 -35.42 -58.53 -27.51
N LYS A 173 -34.37 -59.36 -27.46
CA LYS A 173 -34.05 -60.18 -26.28
C LYS A 173 -33.55 -59.33 -25.11
N LEU A 174 -32.99 -58.15 -25.37
CA LEU A 174 -32.49 -57.21 -24.35
C LEU A 174 -33.65 -56.43 -23.70
N THR A 175 -34.59 -57.14 -23.08
CA THR A 175 -35.83 -56.55 -22.52
C THR A 175 -35.58 -55.52 -21.41
N THR A 176 -34.42 -55.58 -20.75
CA THR A 176 -33.95 -54.63 -19.73
C THR A 176 -33.32 -53.37 -20.30
N LEU A 177 -33.12 -53.26 -21.62
CA LEU A 177 -32.38 -52.16 -22.23
C LEU A 177 -33.15 -50.84 -22.12
N VAL A 178 -32.52 -49.85 -21.49
CA VAL A 178 -33.03 -48.49 -21.27
C VAL A 178 -32.34 -47.47 -22.18
N HIS A 179 -31.03 -47.62 -22.40
CA HIS A 179 -30.22 -46.71 -23.20
C HIS A 179 -29.46 -47.46 -24.30
N LEU A 180 -29.63 -47.03 -25.56
CA LEU A 180 -28.92 -47.54 -26.72
C LEU A 180 -28.21 -46.40 -27.48
N ASP A 181 -26.87 -46.42 -27.49
CA ASP A 181 -26.06 -45.51 -28.30
C ASP A 181 -25.49 -46.22 -29.53
N LEU A 182 -25.90 -45.77 -30.71
CA LEU A 182 -25.45 -46.25 -32.03
C LEU A 182 -24.67 -45.18 -32.79
N SER A 183 -24.28 -44.07 -32.15
CA SER A 183 -23.67 -42.92 -32.82
C SER A 183 -22.38 -43.26 -33.57
N ARG A 184 -22.05 -42.49 -34.60
CA ARG A 184 -20.84 -42.69 -35.44
C ARG A 184 -20.73 -44.08 -36.08
N ASN A 185 -21.86 -44.68 -36.44
CA ASN A 185 -21.94 -45.91 -37.23
C ASN A 185 -22.45 -45.63 -38.66
N GLY A 186 -22.39 -46.62 -39.55
CA GLY A 186 -22.87 -46.51 -40.93
C GLY A 186 -24.28 -47.08 -41.14
N ILE A 187 -25.21 -46.82 -40.22
CA ILE A 187 -26.55 -47.43 -40.20
C ILE A 187 -27.32 -47.15 -41.51
N ARG A 188 -27.88 -48.20 -42.12
CA ARG A 188 -28.65 -48.08 -43.37
C ARG A 188 -30.04 -47.48 -43.15
N SER A 189 -30.41 -46.53 -43.99
CA SER A 189 -31.76 -45.95 -44.07
C SER A 189 -31.91 -45.31 -45.45
N ALA A 190 -32.38 -46.07 -46.44
CA ALA A 190 -32.46 -45.63 -47.83
C ALA A 190 -33.74 -44.83 -48.14
N HIS A 191 -34.83 -45.09 -47.42
CA HIS A 191 -36.12 -44.42 -47.57
C HIS A 191 -36.95 -44.52 -46.28
N SER A 192 -38.05 -43.77 -46.19
CA SER A 192 -38.95 -43.70 -45.01
C SER A 192 -39.68 -44.99 -44.62
N GLN A 193 -39.44 -46.09 -45.33
CA GLN A 193 -39.99 -47.43 -45.02
C GLN A 193 -38.88 -48.51 -44.92
N ASP A 194 -37.62 -48.09 -44.84
CA ASP A 194 -36.47 -49.00 -44.79
C ASP A 194 -36.19 -49.49 -43.36
N PHE A 195 -36.40 -50.79 -43.14
CA PHE A 195 -36.08 -51.48 -41.89
C PHE A 195 -34.77 -52.29 -41.97
N THR A 196 -33.95 -52.09 -43.02
CA THR A 196 -32.72 -52.88 -43.21
C THR A 196 -31.58 -52.48 -42.28
N GLY A 197 -31.53 -51.24 -41.78
CA GLY A 197 -30.53 -50.81 -40.80
C GLY A 197 -30.96 -50.99 -39.35
N LEU A 198 -32.21 -50.64 -39.02
CA LEU A 198 -32.82 -50.88 -37.70
C LEU A 198 -34.07 -51.76 -37.83
N PRO A 199 -34.12 -52.92 -37.14
CA PRO A 199 -35.19 -53.90 -37.30
C PRO A 199 -36.45 -53.46 -36.55
N LYS A 200 -37.63 -53.87 -37.02
CA LYS A 200 -38.95 -53.57 -36.38
C LYS A 200 -39.00 -53.98 -34.92
N GLU A 201 -38.28 -55.06 -34.59
CA GLU A 201 -38.03 -55.59 -33.26
C GLU A 201 -37.55 -54.57 -32.22
N LEU A 202 -36.87 -53.49 -32.64
CA LEU A 202 -36.43 -52.44 -31.73
C LEU A 202 -37.61 -51.77 -31.00
N ALA A 203 -38.75 -51.59 -31.68
CA ALA A 203 -39.95 -51.01 -31.08
C ALA A 203 -40.69 -51.96 -30.12
N SER A 204 -40.30 -53.24 -30.03
CA SER A 204 -40.84 -54.17 -29.04
C SER A 204 -40.14 -54.11 -27.68
N LEU A 205 -39.06 -53.32 -27.54
CA LEU A 205 -38.34 -53.17 -26.28
C LEU A 205 -39.19 -52.41 -25.25
N PRO A 206 -39.48 -53.01 -24.08
CA PRO A 206 -40.47 -52.45 -23.15
C PRO A 206 -39.95 -51.27 -22.32
N ASN A 207 -38.64 -51.01 -22.31
CA ASN A 207 -37.99 -50.04 -21.40
C ASN A 207 -37.07 -49.03 -22.10
N LEU A 208 -37.03 -49.01 -23.45
CA LEU A 208 -36.11 -48.14 -24.21
C LEU A 208 -36.52 -46.67 -24.10
N ASP A 209 -35.86 -45.94 -23.18
CA ASP A 209 -36.07 -44.52 -22.92
C ASP A 209 -35.16 -43.63 -23.77
N ILE A 210 -33.94 -44.07 -24.11
CA ILE A 210 -32.93 -43.28 -24.83
C ILE A 210 -32.43 -44.02 -26.07
N LEU A 211 -32.46 -43.34 -27.22
CA LEU A 211 -31.89 -43.79 -28.48
C LEU A 211 -31.02 -42.69 -29.11
N ILE A 212 -29.73 -42.99 -29.30
CA ILE A 212 -28.76 -42.08 -29.93
C ILE A 212 -28.35 -42.64 -31.30
N LEU A 213 -28.60 -41.86 -32.35
CA LEU A 213 -28.31 -42.10 -33.76
C LEU A 213 -27.45 -40.96 -34.36
N ALA A 214 -26.67 -40.28 -33.52
CA ALA A 214 -25.87 -39.12 -33.93
C ALA A 214 -24.71 -39.51 -34.87
N GLU A 215 -24.37 -38.67 -35.84
CA GLU A 215 -23.25 -38.91 -36.79
C GLU A 215 -23.39 -40.23 -37.61
N CYS A 216 -24.62 -40.75 -37.79
CA CYS A 216 -24.86 -42.02 -38.49
C CYS A 216 -24.94 -41.93 -40.04
N ASN A 217 -24.75 -40.73 -40.62
CA ASN A 217 -24.90 -40.44 -42.05
C ASN A 217 -26.28 -40.84 -42.64
N LEU A 218 -27.33 -40.78 -41.81
CA LEU A 218 -28.71 -41.10 -42.20
C LEU A 218 -29.28 -40.00 -43.11
N PRO A 219 -29.86 -40.31 -44.29
CA PRO A 219 -30.65 -39.37 -45.08
C PRO A 219 -32.12 -39.31 -44.64
N PHE A 220 -32.64 -40.41 -44.07
CA PHE A 220 -33.97 -40.51 -43.48
C PHE A 220 -33.88 -41.11 -42.07
N ILE A 221 -34.76 -40.67 -41.17
CA ILE A 221 -34.91 -41.28 -39.84
C ILE A 221 -35.56 -42.66 -40.05
N PRO A 222 -34.97 -43.76 -39.54
CA PRO A 222 -35.54 -45.10 -39.74
C PRO A 222 -36.97 -45.18 -39.15
N PRO A 223 -37.96 -45.72 -39.88
CA PRO A 223 -39.37 -45.70 -39.47
C PRO A 223 -39.67 -46.39 -38.13
N VAL A 224 -38.83 -47.36 -37.71
CA VAL A 224 -38.99 -48.00 -36.40
C VAL A 224 -38.81 -47.03 -35.23
N VAL A 225 -38.06 -45.92 -35.41
CA VAL A 225 -37.91 -44.88 -34.39
C VAL A 225 -39.26 -44.33 -33.96
N TRP A 226 -40.17 -44.07 -34.90
CA TRP A 226 -41.52 -43.57 -34.63
C TRP A 226 -42.45 -44.60 -33.98
N MET A 227 -42.09 -45.89 -34.04
CA MET A 227 -42.82 -46.97 -33.40
C MET A 227 -42.43 -47.13 -31.91
N CYS A 228 -41.30 -46.57 -31.47
CA CYS A 228 -40.79 -46.62 -30.10
C CYS A 228 -41.53 -45.63 -29.16
N ARG A 229 -42.85 -45.79 -28.95
CA ARG A 229 -43.69 -44.82 -28.22
C ARG A 229 -43.23 -44.44 -26.80
N LYS A 230 -42.46 -45.31 -26.12
CA LYS A 230 -41.92 -45.04 -24.78
C LYS A 230 -40.70 -44.13 -24.76
N LEU A 231 -40.13 -43.80 -25.92
CA LEU A 231 -38.87 -43.08 -26.03
C LEU A 231 -38.98 -41.66 -25.44
N LYS A 232 -38.10 -41.34 -24.49
CA LYS A 232 -38.01 -40.03 -23.82
C LYS A 232 -36.93 -39.15 -24.44
N VAL A 233 -35.87 -39.75 -24.98
CA VAL A 233 -34.73 -39.03 -25.58
C VAL A 233 -34.43 -39.61 -26.96
N LEU A 234 -34.45 -38.75 -27.98
CA LEU A 234 -34.06 -39.07 -29.34
C LEU A 234 -32.95 -38.12 -29.81
N ASP A 235 -31.77 -38.67 -30.11
CA ASP A 235 -30.68 -37.92 -30.76
C ASP A 235 -30.48 -38.42 -32.19
N ILE A 236 -30.73 -37.54 -33.16
CA ILE A 236 -30.54 -37.75 -34.60
C ILE A 236 -29.57 -36.72 -35.19
N SER A 237 -28.76 -36.07 -34.35
CA SER A 237 -27.87 -34.98 -34.76
C SER A 237 -26.78 -35.42 -35.76
N ARG A 238 -26.25 -34.47 -36.54
CA ARG A 238 -25.15 -34.67 -37.51
C ARG A 238 -25.45 -35.72 -38.58
N ASN A 239 -26.71 -35.80 -39.00
CA ASN A 239 -27.20 -36.62 -40.10
C ASN A 239 -27.65 -35.76 -41.29
N LYS A 240 -27.91 -36.36 -42.45
CA LYS A 240 -28.33 -35.66 -43.69
C LYS A 240 -29.85 -35.65 -43.84
N ILE A 241 -30.56 -35.41 -42.74
CA ILE A 241 -32.02 -35.44 -42.66
C ILE A 241 -32.55 -34.07 -43.09
N ASN A 242 -33.35 -34.03 -44.16
CA ASN A 242 -33.88 -32.78 -44.72
C ASN A 242 -35.23 -32.34 -44.12
N MET A 243 -35.95 -33.24 -43.47
CA MET A 243 -37.31 -32.99 -42.97
C MET A 243 -37.63 -33.90 -41.77
N LEU A 244 -38.37 -33.37 -40.80
CA LEU A 244 -39.00 -34.12 -39.73
C LEU A 244 -40.46 -34.42 -40.14
N VAL A 245 -40.87 -35.68 -40.09
CA VAL A 245 -42.21 -36.11 -40.56
C VAL A 245 -43.28 -36.01 -39.45
N PRO A 246 -44.58 -35.88 -39.80
CA PRO A 246 -45.69 -35.86 -38.82
C PRO A 246 -45.72 -37.06 -37.85
N ASP A 247 -45.13 -38.20 -38.24
CA ASP A 247 -45.04 -39.41 -37.41
C ASP A 247 -44.33 -39.21 -36.06
N ILE A 248 -43.60 -38.08 -35.86
CA ILE A 248 -43.06 -37.72 -34.54
C ILE A 248 -44.15 -37.64 -33.45
N SER A 249 -45.38 -37.33 -33.83
CA SER A 249 -46.56 -37.36 -32.93
C SER A 249 -46.82 -38.71 -32.25
N ASN A 250 -46.27 -39.82 -32.77
CA ASN A 250 -46.31 -41.12 -32.10
C ASN A 250 -45.40 -41.21 -30.86
N LEU A 251 -44.48 -40.27 -30.67
CA LEU A 251 -43.57 -40.20 -29.53
C LEU A 251 -44.15 -39.27 -28.45
N ASP A 252 -45.29 -39.66 -27.88
CA ASP A 252 -46.02 -38.88 -26.88
C ASP A 252 -45.26 -38.73 -25.54
N GLN A 253 -44.36 -39.67 -25.25
CA GLN A 253 -43.49 -39.66 -24.07
C GLN A 253 -42.17 -38.88 -24.28
N LEU A 254 -41.92 -38.32 -25.48
CA LEU A 254 -40.67 -37.65 -25.80
C LEU A 254 -40.47 -36.39 -24.95
N GLN A 255 -39.31 -36.28 -24.32
CA GLN A 255 -38.88 -35.17 -23.45
C GLN A 255 -37.73 -34.38 -24.08
N HIS A 256 -36.82 -35.04 -24.79
CA HIS A 256 -35.66 -34.39 -25.43
C HIS A 256 -35.50 -34.84 -26.88
N LEU A 257 -35.46 -33.88 -27.80
CA LEU A 257 -35.18 -34.09 -29.22
C LEU A 257 -33.90 -33.35 -29.63
N ASN A 258 -32.83 -34.09 -29.94
CA ASN A 258 -31.62 -33.51 -30.53
C ASN A 258 -31.55 -33.78 -32.04
N ALA A 259 -31.74 -32.73 -32.83
CA ALA A 259 -31.63 -32.72 -34.29
C ALA A 259 -30.65 -31.63 -34.75
N GLN A 260 -29.55 -31.42 -34.01
CA GLN A 260 -28.51 -30.46 -34.40
C GLN A 260 -27.76 -30.88 -35.66
N GLN A 261 -27.31 -29.91 -36.45
CA GLN A 261 -26.47 -30.11 -37.65
C GLN A 261 -27.07 -31.13 -38.64
N THR A 262 -28.40 -31.14 -38.76
CA THR A 262 -29.12 -31.79 -39.85
C THR A 262 -29.34 -30.82 -41.01
N SER A 263 -30.26 -31.11 -41.93
CA SER A 263 -30.65 -30.22 -43.03
C SER A 263 -32.15 -29.90 -42.99
N ILE A 264 -32.73 -29.92 -41.78
CA ILE A 264 -34.15 -29.66 -41.52
C ILE A 264 -34.43 -28.17 -41.74
N ILE A 265 -35.51 -27.85 -42.45
CA ILE A 265 -35.89 -26.47 -42.82
C ILE A 265 -37.09 -25.96 -41.99
N THR A 266 -37.92 -26.86 -41.47
CA THR A 266 -39.07 -26.51 -40.61
C THR A 266 -39.49 -27.68 -39.72
N LEU A 267 -40.36 -27.40 -38.75
CA LEU A 267 -40.96 -28.41 -37.86
C LEU A 267 -42.41 -28.69 -38.28
N PRO A 268 -42.86 -29.95 -38.28
CA PRO A 268 -44.25 -30.31 -38.53
C PRO A 268 -45.15 -29.78 -37.39
N PRO A 269 -46.36 -29.24 -37.68
CA PRO A 269 -47.30 -28.78 -36.64
C PRO A 269 -47.63 -29.84 -35.58
N GLU A 270 -47.62 -31.11 -35.98
CA GLU A 270 -47.90 -32.28 -35.14
C GLU A 270 -46.90 -32.50 -34.00
N ILE A 271 -45.76 -31.78 -34.00
CA ILE A 271 -44.82 -31.79 -32.85
C ILE A 271 -45.48 -31.31 -31.55
N ALA A 272 -46.56 -30.51 -31.64
CA ALA A 272 -47.36 -30.09 -30.49
C ALA A 272 -48.05 -31.25 -29.74
N LEU A 273 -48.20 -32.42 -30.38
CA LEU A 273 -48.75 -33.61 -29.75
C LEU A 273 -47.76 -34.27 -28.76
N CYS A 274 -46.46 -33.96 -28.85
CA CYS A 274 -45.45 -34.37 -27.88
C CYS A 274 -45.54 -33.53 -26.59
N GLN A 275 -46.64 -33.65 -25.85
CA GLN A 275 -46.97 -32.84 -24.66
C GLN A 275 -45.96 -32.96 -23.49
N ASN A 276 -45.05 -33.94 -23.56
CA ASN A 276 -43.95 -34.12 -22.59
C ASN A 276 -42.64 -33.42 -22.96
N LEU A 277 -42.55 -32.81 -24.14
CA LEU A 277 -41.32 -32.29 -24.72
C LEU A 277 -40.80 -31.09 -23.92
N GLU A 278 -39.60 -31.23 -23.35
CA GLU A 278 -38.91 -30.22 -22.53
C GLU A 278 -37.79 -29.48 -23.29
N GLU A 279 -37.16 -30.14 -24.27
CA GLU A 279 -36.01 -29.60 -25.00
C GLU A 279 -36.01 -30.04 -26.48
N ILE A 280 -35.83 -29.06 -27.38
CA ILE A 280 -35.62 -29.25 -28.82
C ILE A 280 -34.31 -28.56 -29.21
N LEU A 281 -33.36 -29.33 -29.75
CA LEU A 281 -32.07 -28.81 -30.23
C LEU A 281 -31.99 -28.89 -31.76
N LEU A 282 -31.94 -27.74 -32.43
CA LEU A 282 -31.94 -27.61 -33.90
C LEU A 282 -30.76 -26.77 -34.43
N TRP A 283 -29.79 -26.44 -33.58
CA TRP A 283 -28.62 -25.64 -33.96
C TRP A 283 -27.85 -26.26 -35.13
N GLY A 284 -27.47 -25.44 -36.13
CA GLY A 284 -26.80 -25.89 -37.35
C GLY A 284 -27.74 -26.28 -38.51
N ASN A 285 -29.06 -26.20 -38.30
CA ASN A 285 -30.05 -26.21 -39.39
C ASN A 285 -30.29 -24.80 -39.95
N VAL A 286 -30.93 -24.71 -41.12
CA VAL A 286 -31.43 -23.47 -41.73
C VAL A 286 -32.96 -23.47 -41.60
N ILE A 287 -33.44 -23.14 -40.40
CA ILE A 287 -34.88 -23.10 -40.12
C ILE A 287 -35.46 -21.83 -40.75
N GLU A 288 -36.39 -21.98 -41.71
CA GLU A 288 -37.03 -20.85 -42.37
C GLU A 288 -38.31 -20.41 -41.67
N ASN A 289 -39.08 -21.35 -41.11
CA ASN A 289 -40.37 -21.11 -40.47
C ASN A 289 -40.60 -22.05 -39.28
N LEU A 290 -41.40 -21.59 -38.30
CA LEU A 290 -41.86 -22.36 -37.14
C LEU A 290 -43.38 -22.39 -37.10
N PRO A 291 -44.02 -23.53 -36.76
CA PRO A 291 -45.47 -23.62 -36.68
C PRO A 291 -46.02 -22.92 -35.42
N GLU A 292 -47.19 -22.29 -35.54
CA GLU A 292 -47.86 -21.64 -34.39
C GLU A 292 -48.21 -22.61 -33.26
N THR A 293 -48.36 -23.91 -33.56
CA THR A 293 -48.70 -24.94 -32.57
C THR A 293 -47.64 -25.12 -31.48
N LEU A 294 -46.43 -24.56 -31.62
CA LEU A 294 -45.41 -24.57 -30.56
C LEU A 294 -45.87 -23.91 -29.24
N ARG A 295 -46.84 -22.98 -29.28
CA ARG A 295 -47.43 -22.40 -28.05
C ARG A 295 -48.22 -23.43 -27.22
N GLU A 296 -48.63 -24.53 -27.83
CA GLU A 296 -49.43 -25.59 -27.20
C GLU A 296 -48.57 -26.61 -26.43
N LEU A 297 -47.24 -26.46 -26.40
CA LEU A 297 -46.31 -27.32 -25.67
C LEU A 297 -46.11 -26.82 -24.23
N PRO A 298 -46.72 -27.46 -23.20
CA PRO A 298 -46.79 -26.90 -21.85
C PRO A 298 -45.52 -27.12 -21.02
N LYS A 299 -44.53 -27.87 -21.54
CA LYS A 299 -43.29 -28.22 -20.83
C LYS A 299 -42.01 -27.78 -21.56
N LEU A 300 -42.10 -27.23 -22.77
CA LEU A 300 -40.94 -26.92 -23.61
C LEU A 300 -40.17 -25.71 -23.07
N LYS A 301 -39.06 -26.00 -22.37
CA LYS A 301 -38.20 -25.01 -21.69
C LYS A 301 -37.07 -24.48 -22.57
N VAL A 302 -36.60 -25.31 -23.52
CA VAL A 302 -35.41 -25.02 -24.34
C VAL A 302 -35.70 -25.28 -25.81
N LEU A 303 -35.61 -24.23 -26.63
CA LEU A 303 -35.71 -24.30 -28.09
C LEU A 303 -34.44 -23.72 -28.73
N ALA A 304 -33.43 -24.56 -28.97
CA ALA A 304 -32.12 -24.12 -29.43
C ALA A 304 -32.03 -24.12 -30.98
N ILE A 305 -32.50 -23.03 -31.60
CA ILE A 305 -32.42 -22.78 -33.05
C ILE A 305 -31.31 -21.76 -33.35
N ASN A 306 -30.71 -21.82 -34.54
CA ASN A 306 -29.89 -20.71 -35.04
C ASN A 306 -30.80 -19.60 -35.60
N PHE A 307 -31.29 -18.70 -34.75
CA PHE A 307 -32.23 -17.63 -35.13
C PHE A 307 -31.68 -16.64 -36.18
N ARG A 308 -30.40 -16.72 -36.54
CA ARG A 308 -29.81 -15.94 -37.64
C ARG A 308 -30.22 -16.44 -39.03
N SER A 309 -30.84 -17.63 -39.12
CA SER A 309 -31.46 -18.14 -40.35
C SER A 309 -32.55 -17.19 -40.85
N PHE A 310 -33.42 -16.71 -39.96
CA PHE A 310 -34.45 -15.70 -40.26
C PHE A 310 -33.88 -14.37 -40.81
N CYS A 311 -32.62 -14.02 -40.51
CA CYS A 311 -31.98 -12.82 -41.05
C CYS A 311 -31.79 -12.85 -42.58
N GLY A 312 -31.89 -14.03 -43.22
CA GLY A 312 -31.86 -14.15 -44.68
C GLY A 312 -33.01 -13.43 -45.39
N MET A 313 -34.11 -13.15 -44.68
CA MET A 313 -35.26 -12.39 -45.18
C MET A 313 -35.02 -10.86 -45.22
N VAL A 314 -33.92 -10.40 -44.62
CA VAL A 314 -33.57 -8.97 -44.48
C VAL A 314 -32.39 -8.64 -45.40
N ASP A 315 -32.73 -8.12 -46.59
CA ASP A 315 -31.77 -7.57 -47.55
C ASP A 315 -31.03 -6.33 -47.01
N ALA A 316 -29.98 -5.90 -47.72
CA ALA A 316 -29.12 -4.79 -47.30
C ALA A 316 -29.84 -3.42 -47.24
N TYR A 317 -30.90 -3.22 -48.03
CA TYR A 317 -31.69 -1.99 -48.00
C TYR A 317 -32.63 -1.97 -46.80
N ARG A 318 -33.33 -3.08 -46.55
CA ARG A 318 -34.13 -3.29 -45.33
C ARG A 318 -33.29 -3.19 -44.06
N GLU A 319 -32.07 -3.72 -44.05
CA GLU A 319 -31.14 -3.58 -42.92
C GLU A 319 -30.81 -2.11 -42.61
N GLU A 320 -30.51 -1.30 -43.64
CA GLU A 320 -30.24 0.14 -43.50
C GLU A 320 -31.47 0.89 -42.95
N LEU A 321 -32.68 0.54 -43.41
CA LEU A 321 -33.94 1.11 -42.91
C LEU A 321 -34.25 0.69 -41.46
N LEU A 322 -34.05 -0.58 -41.11
CA LEU A 322 -34.21 -1.10 -39.74
C LEU A 322 -33.25 -0.40 -38.78
N ARG A 323 -31.98 -0.24 -39.17
CA ARG A 323 -30.97 0.47 -38.39
C ARG A 323 -31.33 1.94 -38.16
N LYS A 324 -31.95 2.60 -39.14
CA LYS A 324 -32.47 3.97 -39.00
C LYS A 324 -33.80 4.07 -38.27
N GLY A 325 -34.42 2.94 -37.90
CA GLY A 325 -35.75 2.90 -37.27
C GLY A 325 -36.90 3.34 -38.21
N GLN A 326 -36.71 3.23 -39.53
CA GLN A 326 -37.69 3.69 -40.53
C GLN A 326 -38.74 2.63 -40.88
N ILE A 327 -38.45 1.35 -40.63
CA ILE A 327 -39.37 0.22 -40.72
C ILE A 327 -39.23 -0.64 -39.46
N GLN A 328 -40.20 -1.51 -39.19
CA GLN A 328 -40.18 -2.43 -38.05
C GLN A 328 -39.73 -3.84 -38.48
N SER A 329 -39.10 -4.58 -37.56
CA SER A 329 -38.69 -5.98 -37.78
C SER A 329 -39.82 -6.96 -37.50
N GLU A 330 -40.23 -7.72 -38.52
CA GLU A 330 -41.34 -8.70 -38.48
C GLU A 330 -40.87 -10.16 -38.72
N HIS A 331 -39.58 -10.39 -38.98
CA HIS A 331 -39.04 -11.69 -39.44
C HIS A 331 -38.81 -12.73 -38.33
N ILE A 332 -39.02 -12.39 -37.06
CA ILE A 332 -38.95 -13.34 -35.94
C ILE A 332 -40.39 -13.72 -35.53
N PRO A 333 -40.78 -15.01 -35.60
CA PRO A 333 -42.16 -15.43 -35.32
C PRO A 333 -42.66 -15.08 -33.92
N GLN A 334 -43.86 -14.49 -33.84
CA GLN A 334 -44.50 -14.07 -32.59
C GLN A 334 -44.69 -15.24 -31.60
N VAL A 335 -44.95 -16.45 -32.09
CA VAL A 335 -45.15 -17.68 -31.27
C VAL A 335 -44.06 -17.89 -30.22
N LEU A 336 -42.81 -17.48 -30.49
CA LEU A 336 -41.68 -17.59 -29.55
C LEU A 336 -41.89 -16.82 -28.24
N PHE A 337 -42.69 -15.74 -28.27
CA PHE A 337 -43.04 -14.94 -27.09
C PHE A 337 -44.33 -15.41 -26.40
N GLU A 338 -45.08 -16.32 -27.03
CA GLU A 338 -46.33 -16.91 -26.53
C GLU A 338 -46.14 -18.26 -25.81
N MET A 339 -44.95 -18.88 -25.95
CA MET A 339 -44.66 -20.20 -25.38
C MET A 339 -44.72 -20.18 -23.84
N PRO A 340 -45.57 -21.00 -23.19
CA PRO A 340 -45.91 -20.85 -21.77
C PRO A 340 -44.82 -21.31 -20.79
N ALA A 341 -43.88 -22.14 -21.25
CA ALA A 341 -42.83 -22.77 -20.44
C ALA A 341 -41.40 -22.44 -20.89
N LEU A 342 -41.23 -21.61 -21.92
CA LEU A 342 -39.92 -21.24 -22.45
C LEU A 342 -39.18 -20.38 -21.41
N ASP A 343 -38.03 -20.87 -20.93
CA ASP A 343 -37.26 -20.18 -19.88
C ASP A 343 -36.25 -19.20 -20.48
N THR A 344 -35.62 -19.57 -21.60
CA THR A 344 -34.51 -18.84 -22.21
C THR A 344 -34.74 -18.63 -23.71
N LEU A 345 -34.62 -17.39 -24.18
CA LEU A 345 -34.72 -17.00 -25.58
C LEU A 345 -33.47 -16.18 -26.00
N ASP A 346 -32.70 -16.69 -26.95
CA ASP A 346 -31.51 -16.03 -27.50
C ASP A 346 -31.76 -15.55 -28.93
N LEU A 347 -31.94 -14.24 -29.08
CA LEU A 347 -32.13 -13.51 -30.33
C LEU A 347 -30.93 -12.57 -30.61
N ASN A 348 -29.72 -12.95 -30.18
CA ASN A 348 -28.51 -12.19 -30.46
C ASN A 348 -28.15 -12.19 -31.96
N GLN A 349 -27.77 -11.03 -32.51
CA GLN A 349 -27.45 -10.83 -33.94
C GLN A 349 -28.61 -11.19 -34.89
N THR A 350 -29.85 -10.85 -34.52
CA THR A 350 -31.06 -11.14 -35.33
C THR A 350 -31.59 -9.96 -36.14
N LYS A 351 -30.87 -8.83 -36.22
CA LYS A 351 -31.27 -7.61 -36.95
C LYS A 351 -32.61 -6.99 -36.48
N LEU A 352 -33.06 -7.27 -35.26
CA LEU A 352 -34.31 -6.74 -34.70
C LEU A 352 -34.21 -5.25 -34.37
N ASN A 353 -35.31 -4.51 -34.51
CA ASN A 353 -35.42 -3.15 -33.96
C ASN A 353 -36.71 -2.88 -33.18
N THR A 354 -37.67 -3.81 -33.23
CA THR A 354 -38.88 -3.84 -32.38
C THR A 354 -39.15 -5.26 -31.90
N LEU A 355 -40.09 -5.40 -30.97
CA LEU A 355 -40.68 -6.67 -30.52
C LEU A 355 -42.22 -6.52 -30.51
N PRO A 356 -43.00 -7.61 -30.58
CA PRO A 356 -44.46 -7.54 -30.52
C PRO A 356 -44.95 -6.84 -29.23
N GLU A 357 -45.99 -6.00 -29.30
CA GLU A 357 -46.45 -5.25 -28.10
C GLU A 357 -47.42 -6.03 -27.19
N GLU A 358 -48.05 -7.09 -27.71
CA GLU A 358 -49.18 -7.77 -27.08
C GLU A 358 -48.79 -9.02 -26.27
N CYS A 359 -47.57 -9.54 -26.42
CA CYS A 359 -47.11 -10.79 -25.81
C CYS A 359 -46.43 -10.58 -24.44
N ALA A 360 -47.01 -11.10 -23.35
CA ALA A 360 -46.37 -11.13 -22.03
C ALA A 360 -45.71 -12.49 -21.75
N GLY A 361 -44.64 -12.81 -22.48
CA GLY A 361 -43.91 -14.09 -22.32
C GLY A 361 -43.28 -14.25 -20.94
N ARG A 362 -43.38 -15.46 -20.35
CA ARG A 362 -42.86 -15.81 -19.01
C ARG A 362 -41.37 -16.15 -18.99
N LEU A 363 -40.60 -15.46 -19.84
CA LEU A 363 -39.16 -15.69 -19.98
C LEU A 363 -38.42 -15.39 -18.67
N LYS A 364 -37.41 -16.21 -18.36
CA LYS A 364 -36.42 -15.94 -17.31
C LYS A 364 -35.15 -15.32 -17.88
N GLU A 365 -34.77 -15.66 -19.11
CA GLU A 365 -33.58 -15.15 -19.77
C GLU A 365 -33.89 -14.69 -21.20
N LEU A 366 -33.57 -13.44 -21.53
CA LEU A 366 -33.79 -12.85 -22.84
C LEU A 366 -32.50 -12.18 -23.34
N PHE A 367 -31.95 -12.69 -24.44
CA PHE A 367 -30.76 -12.12 -25.07
C PHE A 367 -31.12 -11.49 -26.42
N LEU A 368 -30.80 -10.20 -26.57
CA LEU A 368 -31.15 -9.31 -27.68
C LEU A 368 -29.94 -8.46 -28.12
N ALA A 369 -28.72 -8.93 -27.84
CA ALA A 369 -27.51 -8.19 -28.16
C ALA A 369 -27.20 -8.16 -29.66
N GLN A 370 -26.48 -7.12 -30.11
CA GLN A 370 -26.07 -6.93 -31.52
C GLN A 370 -27.26 -6.85 -32.48
N ASN A 371 -28.26 -6.06 -32.09
CA ASN A 371 -29.45 -5.75 -32.85
C ASN A 371 -29.51 -4.23 -33.15
N PHE A 372 -30.66 -3.73 -33.57
CA PHE A 372 -30.87 -2.35 -34.01
C PHE A 372 -31.88 -1.57 -33.14
N PHE A 373 -32.06 -1.96 -31.88
CA PHE A 373 -32.97 -1.27 -30.96
C PHE A 373 -32.47 0.16 -30.66
N ASN A 374 -33.30 1.17 -30.99
CA ASN A 374 -33.03 2.60 -30.69
C ASN A 374 -33.55 3.03 -29.30
N GLU A 375 -34.55 2.31 -28.80
CA GLU A 375 -35.19 2.48 -27.50
C GLU A 375 -35.46 1.09 -26.90
N MET A 376 -35.70 1.02 -25.59
CA MET A 376 -35.99 -0.25 -24.93
C MET A 376 -37.45 -0.67 -25.20
N PRO A 377 -37.73 -1.86 -25.76
CA PRO A 377 -39.10 -2.28 -26.07
C PRO A 377 -40.00 -2.37 -24.83
N ASN A 378 -41.16 -1.71 -24.88
CA ASN A 378 -42.14 -1.66 -23.77
C ASN A 378 -42.62 -3.04 -23.30
N MET A 379 -42.66 -4.04 -24.20
CA MET A 379 -43.00 -5.43 -23.86
C MET A 379 -42.10 -6.00 -22.75
N ILE A 380 -40.79 -5.72 -22.79
CA ILE A 380 -39.81 -6.27 -21.84
C ILE A 380 -40.12 -5.80 -20.41
N LEU A 381 -40.64 -4.58 -20.27
CA LEU A 381 -40.99 -3.95 -19.00
C LEU A 381 -42.20 -4.61 -18.31
N ARG A 382 -42.92 -5.50 -19.02
CA ARG A 382 -44.05 -6.29 -18.49
C ARG A 382 -43.65 -7.73 -18.11
N MET A 383 -42.41 -8.15 -18.35
CA MET A 383 -41.94 -9.53 -18.10
C MET A 383 -41.48 -9.70 -16.63
N ASP A 384 -42.44 -9.85 -15.72
CA ASP A 384 -42.19 -9.94 -14.28
C ASP A 384 -41.30 -11.13 -13.86
N THR A 385 -41.28 -12.21 -14.63
CA THR A 385 -40.44 -13.40 -14.41
C THR A 385 -38.95 -13.21 -14.76
N LEU A 386 -38.59 -12.13 -15.46
CA LEU A 386 -37.28 -11.98 -16.09
C LEU A 386 -36.14 -11.85 -15.06
N GLN A 387 -35.08 -12.64 -15.26
CA GLN A 387 -33.90 -12.75 -14.40
C GLN A 387 -32.62 -12.31 -15.12
N VAL A 388 -32.52 -12.54 -16.43
CA VAL A 388 -31.37 -12.14 -17.25
C VAL A 388 -31.88 -11.39 -18.48
N LEU A 389 -31.36 -10.18 -18.69
CA LEU A 389 -31.62 -9.38 -19.89
C LEU A 389 -30.31 -8.89 -20.49
N ASP A 390 -30.11 -9.13 -21.80
CA ASP A 390 -28.97 -8.64 -22.56
C ASP A 390 -29.43 -7.82 -23.76
N LEU A 391 -29.20 -6.52 -23.73
CA LEU A 391 -29.47 -5.54 -24.80
C LEU A 391 -28.16 -4.91 -25.31
N SER A 392 -27.02 -5.59 -25.13
CA SER A 392 -25.71 -5.06 -25.51
C SER A 392 -25.56 -4.82 -27.02
N ASP A 393 -24.64 -3.96 -27.45
CA ASP A 393 -24.38 -3.65 -28.86
C ASP A 393 -25.66 -3.24 -29.64
N ASN A 394 -26.44 -2.31 -29.08
CA ASN A 394 -27.62 -1.72 -29.71
C ASN A 394 -27.44 -0.19 -29.82
N MET A 395 -28.50 0.55 -30.17
CA MET A 395 -28.48 2.01 -30.32
C MET A 395 -29.33 2.72 -29.24
N ILE A 396 -29.56 2.06 -28.10
CA ILE A 396 -30.48 2.52 -27.05
C ILE A 396 -29.94 3.80 -26.41
N LYS A 397 -30.73 4.87 -26.46
CA LYS A 397 -30.34 6.23 -25.97
C LYS A 397 -30.75 6.52 -24.52
N SER A 398 -31.80 5.86 -24.05
CA SER A 398 -32.34 6.04 -22.69
C SER A 398 -32.92 4.72 -22.18
N ILE A 399 -32.98 4.59 -20.86
CA ILE A 399 -33.58 3.45 -20.18
C ILE A 399 -34.83 3.98 -19.45
N PRO A 400 -36.03 3.44 -19.71
CA PRO A 400 -37.28 3.92 -19.13
C PRO A 400 -37.38 3.58 -17.63
N ASP A 401 -38.08 4.41 -16.85
CA ASP A 401 -38.15 4.23 -15.38
C ASP A 401 -38.86 2.95 -14.93
N GLN A 402 -39.69 2.37 -15.79
CA GLN A 402 -40.38 1.10 -15.59
C GLN A 402 -39.40 -0.10 -15.57
N ILE A 403 -38.11 0.07 -15.91
CA ILE A 403 -37.08 -0.96 -15.69
C ILE A 403 -37.05 -1.43 -14.22
N GLY A 404 -37.38 -0.53 -13.28
CA GLY A 404 -37.43 -0.83 -11.86
C GLY A 404 -38.58 -1.75 -11.42
N ASP A 405 -39.51 -2.06 -12.31
CA ASP A 405 -40.64 -2.95 -12.04
C ASP A 405 -40.27 -4.43 -12.27
N LEU A 406 -39.13 -4.71 -12.92
CA LEU A 406 -38.57 -6.06 -13.15
C LEU A 406 -37.91 -6.65 -11.89
N VAL A 407 -38.64 -6.74 -10.78
CA VAL A 407 -38.15 -7.09 -9.43
C VAL A 407 -37.43 -8.46 -9.31
N ASN A 408 -37.51 -9.31 -10.33
CA ASN A 408 -36.81 -10.60 -10.40
C ASN A 408 -35.45 -10.55 -11.12
N LEU A 409 -35.09 -9.41 -11.71
CA LEU A 409 -33.90 -9.25 -12.53
C LEU A 409 -32.61 -9.39 -11.69
N GLN A 410 -31.77 -10.33 -12.10
CA GLN A 410 -30.47 -10.66 -11.49
C GLN A 410 -29.29 -10.21 -12.36
N GLN A 411 -29.46 -10.16 -13.68
CA GLN A 411 -28.42 -9.68 -14.60
C GLN A 411 -29.02 -8.74 -15.65
N LEU A 412 -28.45 -7.56 -15.78
CA LEU A 412 -28.76 -6.60 -16.84
C LEU A 412 -27.48 -6.23 -17.58
N LYS A 413 -27.48 -6.43 -18.89
CA LYS A 413 -26.39 -5.98 -19.76
C LYS A 413 -26.94 -5.04 -20.83
N MET A 414 -26.35 -3.87 -20.95
CA MET A 414 -26.67 -2.86 -21.96
C MET A 414 -25.38 -2.22 -22.48
N SER A 415 -24.33 -3.02 -22.59
CA SER A 415 -23.00 -2.61 -23.06
C SER A 415 -23.05 -2.07 -24.49
N ASN A 416 -22.14 -1.19 -24.89
CA ASN A 416 -22.01 -0.64 -26.25
C ASN A 416 -23.34 -0.10 -26.81
N ASN A 417 -23.93 0.85 -26.10
CA ASN A 417 -25.16 1.55 -26.45
C ASN A 417 -24.93 3.08 -26.43
N HIS A 418 -26.00 3.88 -26.42
CA HIS A 418 -25.93 5.34 -26.41
C HIS A 418 -26.58 5.95 -25.15
N VAL A 419 -26.63 5.20 -24.06
CA VAL A 419 -27.27 5.62 -22.81
C VAL A 419 -26.49 6.78 -22.18
N THR A 420 -27.16 7.92 -22.00
CA THR A 420 -26.57 9.17 -21.46
C THR A 420 -26.86 9.39 -19.98
N ILE A 421 -28.01 8.90 -19.50
CA ILE A 421 -28.51 9.06 -18.13
C ILE A 421 -28.75 7.67 -17.54
N PHE A 422 -28.24 7.44 -16.32
CA PHE A 422 -28.57 6.25 -15.54
C PHE A 422 -29.91 6.50 -14.80
N PRO A 423 -30.97 5.71 -15.03
CA PRO A 423 -32.24 5.90 -14.33
C PRO A 423 -32.15 5.40 -12.88
N ALA A 424 -32.63 6.21 -11.93
CA ALA A 424 -32.61 5.85 -10.51
C ALA A 424 -33.51 4.65 -10.17
N SER A 425 -34.46 4.32 -11.05
CA SER A 425 -35.34 3.15 -10.93
C SER A 425 -34.61 1.81 -11.02
N ILE A 426 -33.45 1.70 -11.68
CA ILE A 426 -32.61 0.48 -11.63
C ILE A 426 -32.25 0.15 -10.18
N CYS A 427 -32.08 1.16 -9.32
CA CYS A 427 -31.74 0.98 -7.90
C CYS A 427 -32.86 0.34 -7.06
N LYS A 428 -34.06 0.12 -7.62
CA LYS A 428 -35.14 -0.68 -7.00
C LYS A 428 -34.92 -2.20 -7.14
N LEU A 429 -34.01 -2.63 -8.02
CA LEU A 429 -33.81 -4.04 -8.37
C LEU A 429 -32.95 -4.77 -7.31
N GLU A 430 -33.53 -5.04 -6.13
CA GLU A 430 -32.83 -5.62 -4.97
C GLU A 430 -32.15 -6.98 -5.23
N LYS A 431 -32.62 -7.72 -6.25
CA LYS A 431 -32.06 -9.02 -6.68
C LYS A 431 -30.94 -8.90 -7.71
N LEU A 432 -30.65 -7.70 -8.23
CA LEU A 432 -29.66 -7.50 -9.28
C LEU A 432 -28.25 -7.84 -8.77
N GLU A 433 -27.64 -8.87 -9.36
CA GLU A 433 -26.30 -9.36 -9.04
C GLU A 433 -25.23 -8.85 -10.01
N SER A 434 -25.57 -8.58 -11.26
CA SER A 434 -24.62 -8.08 -12.26
C SER A 434 -25.22 -7.01 -13.18
N LEU A 435 -24.51 -5.90 -13.33
CA LEU A 435 -24.89 -4.78 -14.20
C LEU A 435 -23.72 -4.41 -15.12
N PHE A 436 -23.93 -4.53 -16.43
CA PHE A 436 -22.95 -4.21 -17.47
C PHE A 436 -23.46 -3.05 -18.32
N LEU A 437 -22.71 -1.95 -18.34
CA LEU A 437 -23.04 -0.68 -18.97
C LEU A 437 -21.82 -0.07 -19.68
N GLU A 438 -20.78 -0.87 -19.97
CA GLU A 438 -19.59 -0.36 -20.64
C GLU A 438 -19.87 0.19 -22.04
N ARG A 439 -19.04 1.11 -22.54
CA ARG A 439 -19.19 1.77 -23.86
C ARG A 439 -20.55 2.46 -24.01
N ASN A 440 -20.91 3.26 -23.02
CA ASN A 440 -22.07 4.16 -23.05
C ASN A 440 -21.62 5.62 -22.85
N GLN A 441 -22.55 6.53 -22.64
CA GLN A 441 -22.30 7.97 -22.50
C GLN A 441 -22.70 8.50 -21.11
N ILE A 442 -22.79 7.61 -20.11
CA ILE A 442 -23.29 7.91 -18.76
C ILE A 442 -22.34 8.90 -18.07
N GLN A 443 -22.91 10.01 -17.56
CA GLN A 443 -22.12 11.11 -16.97
C GLN A 443 -22.05 11.09 -15.44
N SER A 444 -23.02 10.46 -14.78
CA SER A 444 -23.12 10.30 -13.33
C SER A 444 -23.94 9.06 -12.96
N LEU A 445 -23.79 8.58 -11.72
CA LEU A 445 -24.65 7.58 -11.10
C LEU A 445 -25.49 8.25 -10.00
N PRO A 446 -26.73 7.80 -9.74
CA PRO A 446 -27.54 8.32 -8.64
C PRO A 446 -26.99 7.87 -7.28
N ASP A 447 -27.18 8.68 -6.24
CA ASP A 447 -26.86 8.30 -4.86
C ASP A 447 -27.63 7.06 -4.39
N ASP A 448 -28.78 6.76 -5.01
CA ASP A 448 -29.55 5.55 -4.73
C ASP A 448 -28.86 4.23 -5.15
N ILE A 449 -27.72 4.27 -5.85
CA ILE A 449 -26.98 3.07 -6.28
C ILE A 449 -26.67 2.11 -5.13
N GLY A 450 -26.46 2.62 -3.90
CA GLY A 450 -26.21 1.83 -2.70
C GLY A 450 -27.32 0.84 -2.33
N LYS A 451 -28.55 1.05 -2.81
CA LYS A 451 -29.72 0.16 -2.57
C LYS A 451 -29.59 -1.21 -3.23
N LEU A 452 -28.69 -1.38 -4.21
CA LEU A 452 -28.45 -2.65 -4.92
C LEU A 452 -27.64 -3.65 -4.06
N THR A 453 -28.15 -4.02 -2.89
CA THR A 453 -27.44 -4.83 -1.89
C THR A 453 -27.06 -6.25 -2.35
N SER A 454 -27.61 -6.73 -3.47
CA SER A 454 -27.23 -8.00 -4.10
C SER A 454 -26.12 -7.91 -5.15
N LEU A 455 -25.71 -6.70 -5.55
CA LEU A 455 -24.81 -6.48 -6.67
C LEU A 455 -23.40 -6.99 -6.38
N LYS A 456 -22.91 -7.90 -7.23
CA LYS A 456 -21.57 -8.51 -7.20
C LYS A 456 -20.67 -7.94 -8.28
N THR A 457 -21.23 -7.55 -9.43
CA THR A 457 -20.50 -7.05 -10.59
C THR A 457 -21.12 -5.77 -11.11
N LEU A 458 -20.31 -4.70 -11.22
CA LEU A 458 -20.68 -3.45 -11.86
C LEU A 458 -19.61 -3.07 -12.88
N VAL A 459 -19.96 -3.03 -14.16
CA VAL A 459 -19.04 -2.68 -15.26
C VAL A 459 -19.55 -1.41 -15.95
N LEU A 460 -18.72 -0.38 -15.92
CA LEU A 460 -18.98 0.98 -16.42
C LEU A 460 -17.82 1.48 -17.30
N GLU A 461 -16.98 0.58 -17.81
CA GLU A 461 -15.84 0.93 -18.67
C GLU A 461 -16.27 1.81 -19.87
N ARG A 462 -15.45 2.75 -20.34
CA ARG A 462 -15.76 3.60 -21.51
C ARG A 462 -17.09 4.34 -21.35
N ASN A 463 -17.18 5.16 -20.32
CA ASN A 463 -18.29 6.09 -20.07
C ASN A 463 -17.76 7.51 -19.85
N SER A 464 -18.62 8.46 -19.47
CA SER A 464 -18.25 9.85 -19.17
C SER A 464 -18.42 10.21 -17.69
N LEU A 465 -18.27 9.24 -16.78
CA LEU A 465 -18.43 9.47 -15.34
C LEU A 465 -17.37 10.45 -14.82
N HIS A 466 -17.79 11.54 -14.18
CA HIS A 466 -16.89 12.54 -13.59
C HIS A 466 -16.57 12.24 -12.11
N SER A 467 -17.46 11.52 -11.43
CA SER A 467 -17.34 11.13 -10.02
C SER A 467 -18.15 9.85 -9.75
N ILE A 468 -18.01 9.31 -8.54
CA ILE A 468 -18.75 8.15 -8.05
C ILE A 468 -19.47 8.59 -6.75
N PRO A 469 -20.77 8.30 -6.56
CA PRO A 469 -21.49 8.65 -5.35
C PRO A 469 -20.88 7.97 -4.12
N SER A 470 -20.97 8.62 -2.95
CA SER A 470 -20.41 8.10 -1.70
C SER A 470 -21.12 6.84 -1.21
N THR A 471 -22.38 6.64 -1.60
CA THR A 471 -23.21 5.45 -1.30
C THR A 471 -22.77 4.19 -2.03
N ILE A 472 -21.82 4.26 -2.98
CA ILE A 472 -21.25 3.07 -3.64
C ILE A 472 -20.67 2.06 -2.63
N VAL A 473 -20.33 2.52 -1.42
CA VAL A 473 -19.81 1.72 -0.30
C VAL A 473 -20.85 0.81 0.36
N GLU A 474 -22.13 1.05 0.10
CA GLU A 474 -23.26 0.27 0.65
C GLU A 474 -23.49 -1.02 -0.15
N LEU A 475 -22.85 -1.17 -1.32
CA LEU A 475 -22.82 -2.37 -2.15
C LEU A 475 -22.00 -3.49 -1.49
N GLU A 476 -22.49 -4.03 -0.37
CA GLU A 476 -21.72 -4.93 0.49
C GLU A 476 -21.20 -6.19 -0.22
N LYS A 477 -21.91 -6.68 -1.24
CA LYS A 477 -21.56 -7.90 -1.99
C LYS A 477 -20.65 -7.65 -3.21
N LEU A 478 -20.24 -6.41 -3.50
CA LEU A 478 -19.52 -6.09 -4.74
C LEU A 478 -18.12 -6.72 -4.79
N GLU A 479 -17.93 -7.65 -5.73
CA GLU A 479 -16.66 -8.34 -5.99
C GLU A 479 -15.88 -7.75 -7.18
N THR A 480 -16.58 -7.11 -8.13
CA THR A 480 -15.99 -6.49 -9.32
C THR A 480 -16.61 -5.13 -9.61
N LEU A 481 -15.75 -4.12 -9.78
CA LEU A 481 -16.12 -2.75 -10.13
C LEU A 481 -15.16 -2.25 -11.20
N ASP A 482 -15.63 -2.12 -12.43
CA ASP A 482 -14.83 -1.59 -13.54
C ASP A 482 -15.30 -0.20 -13.95
N LEU A 483 -14.38 0.75 -13.85
CA LEU A 483 -14.56 2.17 -14.17
C LEU A 483 -13.54 2.63 -15.22
N THR A 484 -12.86 1.71 -15.91
CA THR A 484 -11.81 1.99 -16.90
C THR A 484 -12.28 2.95 -17.99
N GLU A 485 -11.42 3.83 -18.51
CA GLU A 485 -11.78 4.81 -19.56
C GLU A 485 -13.01 5.67 -19.19
N ASN A 486 -12.91 6.40 -18.06
CA ASN A 486 -13.90 7.41 -17.63
C ASN A 486 -13.20 8.75 -17.32
N LYS A 487 -13.96 9.75 -16.83
CA LYS A 487 -13.48 11.10 -16.50
C LYS A 487 -13.31 11.32 -14.99
N ILE A 488 -13.14 10.25 -14.21
CA ILE A 488 -13.11 10.30 -12.75
C ILE A 488 -11.81 10.96 -12.28
N ALA A 489 -11.91 12.13 -11.65
CA ALA A 489 -10.76 12.86 -11.11
C ALA A 489 -10.36 12.40 -9.70
N SER A 490 -11.33 11.92 -8.92
CA SER A 490 -11.14 11.45 -7.54
C SER A 490 -12.15 10.38 -7.12
N LEU A 491 -11.75 9.51 -6.20
CA LEU A 491 -12.64 8.56 -5.51
C LEU A 491 -13.27 9.22 -4.27
N PRO A 492 -14.46 8.79 -3.81
CA PRO A 492 -15.08 9.36 -2.61
C PRO A 492 -14.31 8.97 -1.33
N LEU A 493 -14.27 9.85 -0.32
CA LEU A 493 -13.41 9.68 0.87
C LEU A 493 -13.68 8.38 1.64
N ASN A 494 -14.95 7.96 1.69
CA ASN A 494 -15.39 6.75 2.38
C ASN A 494 -15.15 5.45 1.58
N PHE A 495 -14.58 5.50 0.37
CA PHE A 495 -14.36 4.34 -0.51
C PHE A 495 -13.52 3.20 0.11
N TYR A 496 -12.81 3.47 1.21
CA TYR A 496 -12.12 2.46 2.02
C TYR A 496 -13.07 1.50 2.77
N LEU A 497 -14.37 1.76 2.80
CA LEU A 497 -15.39 0.92 3.43
C LEU A 497 -15.82 -0.28 2.56
N MET A 498 -15.40 -0.34 1.29
CA MET A 498 -15.67 -1.47 0.38
C MET A 498 -15.11 -2.79 0.95
N LYS A 499 -15.99 -3.78 1.18
CA LYS A 499 -15.63 -5.02 1.91
C LYS A 499 -15.17 -6.17 1.02
N ASN A 500 -15.68 -6.29 -0.21
CA ASN A 500 -15.54 -7.51 -1.04
C ASN A 500 -14.71 -7.35 -2.32
N LEU A 501 -14.30 -6.13 -2.68
CA LEU A 501 -13.30 -5.86 -3.72
C LEU A 501 -11.90 -6.28 -3.23
N LYS A 502 -11.55 -7.56 -3.43
CA LYS A 502 -10.33 -8.20 -2.89
C LYS A 502 -9.06 -8.07 -3.76
N ARG A 503 -9.19 -7.58 -5.00
CA ARG A 503 -8.11 -7.41 -5.98
C ARG A 503 -8.37 -6.18 -6.84
N ALA A 504 -7.33 -5.65 -7.48
CA ALA A 504 -7.43 -4.58 -8.45
C ALA A 504 -6.67 -4.96 -9.74
N HIS A 505 -7.19 -4.55 -10.90
CA HIS A 505 -6.59 -4.79 -12.23
C HIS A 505 -6.22 -6.25 -12.55
N THR A 506 -6.86 -7.23 -11.89
CA THR A 506 -6.60 -8.66 -12.10
C THR A 506 -7.63 -9.33 -13.00
N TYR A 507 -7.22 -10.32 -13.79
CA TYR A 507 -8.13 -11.17 -14.54
C TYR A 507 -8.47 -12.46 -13.77
N LYS A 508 -9.74 -12.88 -13.84
CA LYS A 508 -10.23 -14.18 -13.37
C LYS A 508 -10.70 -14.96 -14.61
N LYS A 509 -9.90 -15.95 -15.04
CA LYS A 509 -9.98 -16.57 -16.37
C LYS A 509 -9.74 -15.52 -17.48
N PHE A 510 -10.79 -15.12 -18.21
CA PHE A 510 -10.74 -14.13 -19.29
C PHE A 510 -11.52 -12.84 -18.96
N TYR A 511 -12.09 -12.73 -17.76
CA TYR A 511 -12.88 -11.59 -17.33
C TYR A 511 -12.09 -10.73 -16.35
N LYS A 512 -12.25 -9.41 -16.45
CA LYS A 512 -11.79 -8.47 -15.42
C LYS A 512 -12.46 -8.81 -14.08
N TYR A 513 -11.68 -8.76 -13.01
CA TYR A 513 -12.15 -9.08 -11.66
C TYR A 513 -11.54 -8.11 -10.64
N GLY A 514 -12.34 -7.72 -9.64
CA GLY A 514 -11.94 -6.71 -8.66
C GLY A 514 -12.11 -5.28 -9.16
N LEU A 515 -11.32 -4.35 -8.64
CA LEU A 515 -11.40 -2.92 -8.93
C LEU A 515 -10.55 -2.52 -10.15
N TRP A 516 -11.15 -1.86 -11.13
CA TRP A 516 -10.48 -1.39 -12.34
C TRP A 516 -10.69 0.12 -12.52
N LEU A 517 -9.59 0.85 -12.72
CA LEU A 517 -9.52 2.33 -12.68
C LEU A 517 -8.64 2.91 -13.82
N HIS A 518 -8.24 2.08 -14.77
CA HIS A 518 -7.30 2.48 -15.82
C HIS A 518 -7.88 3.60 -16.70
N LEU A 519 -7.01 4.39 -17.34
CA LEU A 519 -7.40 5.43 -18.31
C LEU A 519 -8.43 6.45 -17.78
N ASN A 520 -8.34 6.79 -16.50
CA ASN A 520 -9.06 7.90 -15.87
C ASN A 520 -8.06 9.00 -15.43
N PRO A 521 -8.49 10.28 -15.36
CA PRO A 521 -7.67 11.40 -14.86
C PRO A 521 -7.57 11.43 -13.32
N ILE A 522 -7.42 10.28 -12.66
CA ILE A 522 -7.44 10.18 -11.19
C ILE A 522 -6.17 10.84 -10.61
N THR A 523 -6.38 11.95 -9.92
CA THR A 523 -5.36 12.66 -9.13
C THR A 523 -5.38 12.24 -7.67
N VAL A 524 -6.54 11.78 -7.18
CA VAL A 524 -6.77 11.39 -5.78
C VAL A 524 -7.54 10.07 -5.71
N PRO A 525 -6.89 8.92 -5.46
CA PRO A 525 -5.47 8.72 -5.16
C PRO A 525 -4.51 9.02 -6.33
N PRO A 526 -3.22 9.29 -6.06
CA PRO A 526 -2.21 9.44 -7.11
C PRO A 526 -1.88 8.10 -7.79
N GLN A 527 -1.29 8.17 -8.98
CA GLN A 527 -1.10 7.02 -9.87
C GLN A 527 -0.32 5.85 -9.26
N ASN A 528 0.67 6.12 -8.41
CA ASN A 528 1.46 5.12 -7.68
C ASN A 528 0.67 4.37 -6.59
N VAL A 529 -0.50 4.87 -6.19
CA VAL A 529 -1.35 4.25 -5.16
C VAL A 529 -2.46 3.40 -5.79
N TRP A 530 -3.05 3.82 -6.92
CA TRP A 530 -4.13 3.05 -7.56
C TRP A 530 -3.66 2.05 -8.62
N LYS A 531 -2.47 2.19 -9.20
CA LYS A 531 -1.86 1.13 -10.04
C LYS A 531 -1.24 0.05 -9.16
N THR A 532 -2.10 -0.78 -8.58
CA THR A 532 -1.74 -1.83 -7.62
C THR A 532 -2.65 -3.04 -7.81
N GLU A 533 -2.18 -4.25 -7.52
CA GLU A 533 -3.04 -5.44 -7.50
C GLU A 533 -3.88 -5.56 -6.22
N ASP A 534 -3.52 -4.81 -5.17
CA ASP A 534 -4.16 -4.84 -3.86
C ASP A 534 -4.93 -3.53 -3.57
N PRO A 535 -6.28 -3.54 -3.61
CA PRO A 535 -7.13 -2.40 -3.27
C PRO A 535 -6.88 -1.83 -1.87
N GLN A 536 -6.30 -2.60 -0.95
CA GLN A 536 -6.01 -2.13 0.40
C GLN A 536 -5.06 -0.93 0.40
N ASN A 537 -4.20 -0.76 -0.61
CA ASN A 537 -3.37 0.43 -0.77
C ASN A 537 -4.21 1.69 -1.05
N ILE A 538 -5.22 1.58 -1.93
CA ILE A 538 -6.21 2.63 -2.21
C ILE A 538 -7.00 2.92 -0.93
N TYR A 539 -7.52 1.90 -0.25
CA TYR A 539 -8.30 2.06 0.99
C TYR A 539 -7.49 2.72 2.10
N ASN A 540 -6.23 2.33 2.27
CA ASN A 540 -5.33 2.95 3.24
C ASN A 540 -5.08 4.43 2.93
N TYR A 541 -4.96 4.79 1.65
CA TYR A 541 -4.82 6.18 1.22
C TYR A 541 -6.11 7.00 1.41
N MET A 542 -7.27 6.49 0.99
CA MET A 542 -8.55 7.20 1.14
C MET A 542 -8.91 7.41 2.61
N LYS A 543 -8.70 6.39 3.45
CA LYS A 543 -8.83 6.47 4.91
C LYS A 543 -7.87 7.49 5.54
N ARG A 544 -6.64 7.62 5.03
CA ARG A 544 -5.70 8.69 5.44
C ARG A 544 -6.17 10.09 5.00
N LEU A 545 -6.94 10.21 3.91
CA LEU A 545 -7.53 11.48 3.47
C LEU A 545 -8.77 11.88 4.26
N GLU A 546 -9.65 10.95 4.63
CA GLU A 546 -10.80 11.24 5.49
C GLU A 546 -10.34 11.76 6.88
N ILE A 547 -9.27 11.16 7.42
CA ILE A 547 -8.61 11.63 8.64
C ILE A 547 -8.03 13.06 8.49
N ARG A 548 -7.83 13.56 7.26
CA ARG A 548 -7.40 14.94 6.95
C ARG A 548 -8.55 15.95 6.80
N GLN A 549 -9.75 15.67 7.32
CA GLN A 549 -10.86 16.66 7.35
C GLN A 549 -11.44 16.99 8.75
N THR A 550 -10.77 16.67 9.87
CA THR A 550 -11.23 17.07 11.21
C THR A 550 -10.14 17.70 12.11
N LYS A 551 -10.37 18.97 12.48
CA LYS A 551 -9.71 19.81 13.52
C LYS A 551 -8.18 19.68 13.69
N ASN A 552 -7.46 20.70 13.23
CA ASN A 552 -6.00 20.81 13.31
C ASN A 552 -5.46 20.94 14.74
N LEU A 553 -4.31 20.28 14.99
CA LEU A 553 -3.28 20.74 15.93
C LEU A 553 -2.11 21.24 15.08
N ARG A 554 -1.96 22.56 14.92
CA ARG A 554 -0.86 23.19 14.14
C ARG A 554 0.37 23.43 15.02
N ARG A 555 0.90 22.38 15.66
CA ARG A 555 2.02 22.49 16.61
C ARG A 555 3.35 22.14 15.96
N GLN A 556 4.22 23.15 15.78
CA GLN A 556 5.57 23.01 15.23
C GLN A 556 6.62 23.13 16.36
N LYS A 557 7.69 22.35 16.30
CA LYS A 557 8.82 22.48 17.23
C LYS A 557 9.78 23.56 16.77
N LEU A 558 10.18 24.42 17.70
CA LEU A 558 11.15 25.49 17.53
C LEU A 558 12.27 25.33 18.56
N PHE A 559 13.52 25.17 18.12
CA PHE A 559 14.68 24.96 18.99
C PHE A 559 15.59 26.19 18.94
N LEU A 560 16.09 26.64 20.09
CA LEU A 560 17.12 27.68 20.16
C LEU A 560 18.46 27.07 20.57
N LEU A 561 19.49 27.34 19.78
CA LEU A 561 20.88 26.93 20.00
C LEU A 561 21.80 28.16 19.96
N GLY A 562 23.01 28.02 20.50
CA GLY A 562 24.00 29.08 20.56
C GLY A 562 24.68 29.17 21.93
N GLU A 563 25.74 29.98 22.02
CA GLU A 563 26.60 30.04 23.20
C GLU A 563 25.93 30.56 24.48
N THR A 564 26.58 30.35 25.63
CA THR A 564 26.14 30.93 26.91
C THR A 564 26.03 32.46 26.79
N GLN A 565 24.98 33.04 27.38
CA GLN A 565 24.71 34.50 27.36
C GLN A 565 24.45 35.15 25.98
N CYS A 566 24.32 34.41 24.87
CA CYS A 566 23.98 35.00 23.56
C CYS A 566 22.54 35.55 23.42
N GLY A 567 21.77 35.65 24.51
CA GLY A 567 20.44 36.30 24.52
C GLY A 567 19.24 35.39 24.20
N LYS A 568 19.42 34.06 24.09
CA LYS A 568 18.32 33.10 23.79
C LYS A 568 17.07 33.29 24.67
N THR A 569 17.24 33.23 25.99
CA THR A 569 16.13 33.31 26.96
C THR A 569 15.38 34.65 26.86
N SER A 570 16.11 35.76 26.70
CA SER A 570 15.55 37.10 26.49
C SER A 570 14.78 37.20 25.16
N LEU A 571 15.28 36.57 24.10
CA LEU A 571 14.61 36.48 22.81
C LEU A 571 13.29 35.68 22.90
N VAL A 572 13.30 34.51 23.57
CA VAL A 572 12.09 33.70 23.80
C VAL A 572 11.05 34.48 24.60
N LYS A 573 11.44 35.07 25.74
CA LYS A 573 10.54 35.88 26.59
C LYS A 573 9.95 37.06 25.80
N SER A 574 10.76 37.73 24.97
CA SER A 574 10.31 38.86 24.15
C SER A 574 9.38 38.45 23.00
N MET A 575 9.63 37.32 22.32
CA MET A 575 8.73 36.78 21.28
C MET A 575 7.37 36.34 21.84
N ILE A 576 7.34 35.77 23.06
CA ILE A 576 6.12 35.23 23.66
C ILE A 576 5.25 36.33 24.27
N VAL A 577 5.85 37.30 24.98
CA VAL A 577 5.12 38.34 25.72
C VAL A 577 4.90 39.60 24.89
N GLY A 578 5.63 39.79 23.79
CA GLY A 578 5.57 41.01 22.96
C GLY A 578 6.09 42.26 23.69
N LYS A 579 6.88 42.08 24.75
CA LYS A 579 7.49 43.14 25.56
C LYS A 579 8.92 42.78 25.92
N SER A 580 9.79 43.78 26.04
CA SER A 580 11.16 43.61 26.52
C SER A 580 11.15 43.00 27.93
N ILE A 581 11.78 41.83 28.08
CA ILE A 581 12.04 41.19 29.36
C ILE A 581 13.51 40.80 29.37
N MET A 582 14.33 41.62 30.02
CA MET A 582 15.75 41.33 30.25
C MET A 582 15.90 40.30 31.37
N THR A 583 16.75 39.30 31.15
CA THR A 583 17.32 38.48 32.22
C THR A 583 18.30 39.31 33.05
N THR A 584 18.25 39.17 34.36
CA THR A 584 18.87 40.08 35.33
C THR A 584 20.31 39.73 35.73
N GLY A 585 20.86 38.61 35.24
CA GLY A 585 22.26 38.27 35.42
C GLY A 585 22.62 36.85 34.99
N PRO A 586 23.84 36.37 35.31
CA PRO A 586 24.28 35.00 35.02
C PRO A 586 23.43 33.91 35.67
N GLU A 587 22.67 34.25 36.71
CA GLU A 587 21.84 33.30 37.49
C GLU A 587 20.50 32.98 36.80
N ASP A 588 20.12 33.76 35.78
CA ASP A 588 18.99 33.50 34.88
C ASP A 588 19.35 32.54 33.71
N SER A 589 20.53 31.89 33.72
CA SER A 589 20.98 31.07 32.58
C SER A 589 20.20 29.76 32.44
N THR A 590 19.72 29.47 31.22
CA THR A 590 18.86 28.32 30.93
C THR A 590 19.52 27.00 31.32
N ALA A 591 19.01 26.34 32.36
CA ALA A 591 19.54 25.08 32.84
C ALA A 591 19.03 23.90 31.98
N LEU A 592 19.94 23.27 31.23
CA LEU A 592 19.72 22.14 30.33
C LEU A 592 18.79 22.44 29.15
N ILE A 593 17.47 22.47 29.38
CA ILE A 593 16.47 22.80 28.37
C ILE A 593 15.19 23.32 29.05
N GLU A 594 14.53 24.29 28.44
CA GLU A 594 13.22 24.78 28.87
C GLU A 594 12.19 24.73 27.74
N PHE A 595 10.93 24.47 28.11
CA PHE A 595 9.82 24.32 27.16
C PHE A 595 8.81 25.45 27.35
N TYR A 596 8.55 26.20 26.29
CA TYR A 596 7.55 27.26 26.26
C TYR A 596 6.49 26.96 25.20
N ALA A 597 5.21 27.05 25.56
CA ALA A 597 4.11 26.98 24.59
C ALA A 597 3.78 28.38 24.10
N TRP A 598 4.00 28.64 22.83
CA TRP A 598 3.82 29.96 22.21
C TRP A 598 2.79 29.87 21.09
N LYS A 599 1.69 30.61 21.21
CA LYS A 599 0.69 30.71 20.14
C LYS A 599 0.71 32.12 19.58
N THR A 600 0.94 32.23 18.27
CA THR A 600 1.05 33.50 17.58
C THR A 600 -0.32 34.09 17.22
N GLU A 601 -0.36 35.38 16.87
CA GLU A 601 -1.60 36.08 16.51
C GLU A 601 -2.26 35.48 15.25
N ASN A 602 -1.48 35.07 14.24
CA ASN A 602 -2.01 34.39 13.04
C ASN A 602 -2.32 32.90 13.28
N GLY A 603 -2.26 32.43 14.53
CA GLY A 603 -2.77 31.13 14.95
C GLY A 603 -1.87 29.95 14.63
N VAL A 604 -0.55 30.17 14.55
CA VAL A 604 0.47 29.10 14.59
C VAL A 604 0.76 28.78 16.06
N ASP A 605 0.96 27.51 16.38
CA ASP A 605 1.29 27.04 17.74
C ASP A 605 2.72 26.46 17.70
N PHE A 606 3.63 27.04 18.47
CA PHE A 606 5.01 26.63 18.59
C PHE A 606 5.26 26.02 19.97
N LEU A 607 5.89 24.84 19.98
CA LEU A 607 6.57 24.35 21.16
C LEU A 607 8.03 24.81 21.05
N VAL A 608 8.37 25.83 21.85
CA VAL A 608 9.71 26.41 21.89
C VAL A 608 10.55 25.63 22.89
N HIS A 609 11.75 25.25 22.46
CA HIS A 609 12.75 24.50 23.18
C HIS A 609 13.99 25.39 23.31
N ASP A 610 14.19 26.02 24.47
CA ASP A 610 15.38 26.82 24.76
C ASP A 610 16.46 25.91 25.37
N LEU A 611 17.56 25.64 24.66
CA LEU A 611 18.65 24.80 25.19
C LEU A 611 19.70 25.64 25.93
N GLY A 612 20.30 25.06 26.96
CA GLY A 612 21.42 25.65 27.68
C GLY A 612 22.64 25.87 26.78
N GLY A 613 23.30 27.03 26.92
CA GLY A 613 24.48 27.37 26.10
C GLY A 613 25.82 26.85 26.63
N ALA A 614 25.83 26.26 27.84
CA ALA A 614 27.04 25.85 28.55
C ALA A 614 27.56 24.47 28.09
N ASP A 615 28.88 24.30 28.06
CA ASP A 615 29.51 23.12 27.45
C ASP A 615 29.16 21.79 28.14
N VAL A 616 28.89 21.83 29.44
CA VAL A 616 28.35 20.72 30.24
C VAL A 616 27.08 20.09 29.60
N TYR A 617 26.30 20.87 28.86
CA TYR A 617 25.08 20.39 28.22
C TYR A 617 25.30 19.74 26.84
N GLN A 618 26.47 19.89 26.20
CA GLN A 618 26.73 19.36 24.85
C GLN A 618 26.43 17.85 24.74
N ILE A 619 26.91 17.06 25.70
CA ILE A 619 26.69 15.60 25.75
C ILE A 619 25.19 15.26 25.94
N THR A 620 24.41 16.15 26.53
CA THR A 620 22.96 15.95 26.72
C THR A 620 22.11 16.44 25.54
N HIS A 621 22.58 17.40 24.73
CA HIS A 621 21.81 18.00 23.63
C HIS A 621 21.30 16.97 22.63
N GLN A 622 22.13 15.97 22.30
CA GLN A 622 21.78 14.85 21.40
C GLN A 622 20.51 14.06 21.80
N LEU A 623 20.09 14.12 23.07
CA LEU A 623 18.83 13.50 23.55
C LEU A 623 17.59 14.28 23.09
N PHE A 624 17.70 15.60 22.89
CA PHE A 624 16.57 16.50 22.66
C PHE A 624 16.46 17.00 21.22
N LEU A 625 17.51 16.87 20.41
CA LEU A 625 17.48 17.22 18.97
C LEU A 625 16.48 16.35 18.20
N ASP A 626 15.63 17.00 17.40
CA ASP A 626 14.62 16.36 16.54
C ASP A 626 14.81 16.78 15.06
N PRO A 627 14.91 15.83 14.11
CA PRO A 627 15.04 16.13 12.68
C PRO A 627 13.80 16.76 12.03
N LYS A 628 12.69 16.95 12.77
CA LYS A 628 11.48 17.67 12.35
C LYS A 628 11.36 19.07 12.95
N GLY A 629 12.36 19.49 13.74
CA GLY A 629 12.44 20.82 14.33
C GLY A 629 12.78 21.92 13.33
N MET A 630 12.34 23.14 13.66
CA MET A 630 12.92 24.38 13.14
C MET A 630 13.96 24.86 14.15
N TYR A 631 15.16 25.22 13.71
CA TYR A 631 16.26 25.63 14.58
C TYR A 631 16.59 27.11 14.39
N LEU A 632 16.70 27.84 15.49
CA LEU A 632 17.21 29.20 15.56
C LEU A 632 18.61 29.15 16.16
N LEU A 633 19.62 29.52 15.38
CA LEU A 633 21.00 29.60 15.83
C LEU A 633 21.28 31.05 16.22
N VAL A 634 21.36 31.29 17.53
CA VAL A 634 21.43 32.62 18.13
C VAL A 634 22.88 32.94 18.50
N TYR A 635 23.41 34.02 17.95
CA TYR A 635 24.74 34.54 18.28
C TYR A 635 24.65 35.96 18.83
N ASN A 636 25.60 36.34 19.69
CA ASN A 636 25.71 37.72 20.14
C ASN A 636 26.40 38.55 19.06
N HIS A 637 25.68 39.52 18.48
CA HIS A 637 26.21 40.35 17.40
C HIS A 637 27.30 41.32 17.90
N SER A 638 27.19 41.85 19.12
CA SER A 638 28.13 42.86 19.65
C SER A 638 29.50 42.29 20.03
N THR A 639 29.64 40.96 20.11
CA THR A 639 30.89 40.26 20.46
C THR A 639 31.35 39.31 19.36
N TYR A 640 30.72 39.34 18.18
CA TYR A 640 31.07 38.49 17.05
C TYR A 640 32.33 39.02 16.35
N THR A 641 33.28 38.13 16.06
CA THR A 641 34.41 38.40 15.16
C THR A 641 34.58 37.21 14.20
N PRO A 642 35.17 37.39 13.01
CA PRO A 642 35.36 36.31 12.04
C PRO A 642 36.15 35.12 12.60
N GLU A 643 37.11 35.36 13.48
CA GLU A 643 37.94 34.33 14.12
C GLU A 643 37.12 33.44 15.07
N ARG A 644 36.05 33.99 15.65
CA ARG A 644 35.12 33.28 16.54
C ARG A 644 33.93 32.68 15.81
N HIS A 645 33.91 32.67 14.47
CA HIS A 645 32.79 32.11 13.70
C HIS A 645 32.51 30.64 14.04
N HIS A 646 33.57 29.83 14.19
CA HIS A 646 33.44 28.42 14.57
C HIS A 646 32.75 28.26 15.94
N ASP A 647 33.11 29.07 16.94
CA ASP A 647 32.52 28.99 18.28
C ASP A 647 31.09 29.53 18.34
N ALA A 648 30.84 30.67 17.69
CA ALA A 648 29.53 31.30 17.70
C ALA A 648 28.49 30.52 16.86
N ILE A 649 28.91 29.93 15.75
CA ILE A 649 28.04 29.40 14.69
C ILE A 649 28.47 27.98 14.26
N GLY A 650 29.72 27.79 13.83
CA GLY A 650 30.20 26.57 13.17
C GLY A 650 29.95 25.27 13.96
N LYS A 651 30.41 25.18 15.21
CA LYS A 651 30.26 23.99 16.07
C LYS A 651 28.80 23.57 16.27
N TRP A 652 27.86 24.52 16.23
CA TRP A 652 26.43 24.25 16.33
C TRP A 652 25.82 23.74 15.02
N LEU A 653 26.32 24.19 13.86
CA LEU A 653 25.95 23.63 12.56
C LEU A 653 26.47 22.20 12.41
N GLU A 654 27.69 21.91 12.84
CA GLU A 654 28.26 20.56 12.86
C GLU A 654 27.45 19.59 13.73
N LEU A 655 27.08 20.00 14.95
CA LEU A 655 26.19 19.27 15.84
C LEU A 655 24.85 18.90 15.16
N LEU A 656 24.24 19.87 14.47
CA LEU A 656 23.00 19.64 13.71
C LEU A 656 23.21 18.71 12.50
N GLN A 657 24.33 18.85 11.79
CA GLN A 657 24.67 18.04 10.62
C GLN A 657 24.93 16.56 10.98
N LEU A 658 25.50 16.30 12.16
CA LEU A 658 25.74 14.95 12.71
C LEU A 658 24.45 14.25 13.16
N HIS A 659 23.61 14.94 13.93
CA HIS A 659 22.47 14.32 14.63
C HIS A 659 21.14 14.45 13.85
N THR A 660 20.93 15.56 13.16
CA THR A 660 19.66 15.95 12.51
C THR A 660 19.88 16.55 11.11
N PRO A 661 20.41 15.78 10.14
CA PRO A 661 20.59 16.26 8.77
C PRO A 661 19.24 16.68 8.14
N GLY A 662 19.27 17.68 7.28
CA GLY A 662 18.10 18.19 6.55
C GLY A 662 17.18 19.15 7.31
N VAL A 663 17.48 19.51 8.57
CA VAL A 663 16.69 20.48 9.35
C VAL A 663 16.79 21.89 8.79
N VAL A 664 15.77 22.71 9.09
CA VAL A 664 15.74 24.14 8.77
C VAL A 664 16.44 24.92 9.86
N VAL A 665 17.41 25.75 9.47
CA VAL A 665 18.20 26.59 10.38
C VAL A 665 18.06 28.05 9.98
N GLN A 666 17.71 28.91 10.94
CA GLN A 666 17.69 30.37 10.80
C GLN A 666 18.72 30.96 11.75
N VAL A 667 19.69 31.71 11.22
CA VAL A 667 20.70 32.40 12.03
C VAL A 667 20.14 33.75 12.52
N ILE A 668 20.35 34.06 13.80
CA ILE A 668 19.82 35.25 14.46
C ILE A 668 20.91 35.96 15.27
N GLY A 669 21.15 37.24 14.97
CA GLY A 669 22.05 38.10 15.75
C GLY A 669 21.29 38.92 16.80
N THR A 670 21.70 38.84 18.07
CA THR A 670 21.13 39.61 19.20
C THR A 670 22.02 40.78 19.61
N HIS A 671 21.54 41.66 20.49
CA HIS A 671 22.28 42.82 21.05
C HIS A 671 22.62 43.92 20.03
N THR A 672 21.88 44.00 18.91
CA THR A 672 22.12 45.00 17.86
C THR A 672 21.73 46.44 18.23
N ASP A 673 21.23 46.66 19.44
CA ASP A 673 21.02 47.99 20.03
C ASP A 673 22.32 48.65 20.54
N ILE A 674 23.41 47.88 20.63
CA ILE A 674 24.74 48.33 21.05
C ILE A 674 25.69 48.44 19.83
N CYS A 675 25.17 48.39 18.61
CA CYS A 675 25.94 48.37 17.36
C CYS A 675 25.38 49.38 16.35
N ASP A 676 26.26 49.99 15.56
CA ASP A 676 25.87 50.90 14.47
C ASP A 676 25.22 50.14 13.30
N GLU A 677 24.25 50.75 12.62
CA GLU A 677 23.51 50.08 11.53
C GLU A 677 24.40 49.66 10.35
N GLU A 678 25.47 50.41 10.07
CA GLU A 678 26.43 50.07 9.03
C GLU A 678 27.25 48.81 9.38
N VAL A 679 27.71 48.72 10.63
CA VAL A 679 28.41 47.53 11.15
C VAL A 679 27.48 46.31 11.11
N ILE A 680 26.20 46.49 11.45
CA ILE A 680 25.21 45.42 11.44
C ILE A 680 25.06 44.78 10.06
N GLU A 681 24.93 45.58 9.00
CA GLU A 681 24.84 45.04 7.62
C GLU A 681 26.18 44.45 7.12
N GLN A 682 27.32 45.06 7.45
CA GLN A 682 28.63 44.49 7.11
C GLN A 682 28.83 43.11 7.74
N THR A 683 28.57 42.97 9.05
CA THR A 683 28.71 41.68 9.76
C THR A 683 27.69 40.64 9.30
N LYS A 684 26.45 41.03 8.94
CA LYS A 684 25.50 40.11 8.29
C LYS A 684 26.06 39.56 6.98
N ALA A 685 26.48 40.44 6.06
CA ALA A 685 26.98 40.03 4.76
C ALA A 685 28.19 39.09 4.86
N GLN A 686 29.11 39.35 5.81
CA GLN A 686 30.23 38.47 6.11
C GLN A 686 29.78 37.08 6.60
N ILE A 687 28.78 37.01 7.49
CA ILE A 687 28.23 35.74 7.98
C ILE A 687 27.51 34.99 6.85
N GLU A 688 26.72 35.68 6.02
CA GLU A 688 26.04 35.08 4.87
C GLU A 688 27.03 34.49 3.84
N GLU A 689 28.14 35.19 3.58
CA GLU A 689 29.22 34.69 2.73
C GLU A 689 29.94 33.49 3.36
N GLN A 690 30.21 33.52 4.67
CA GLN A 690 30.88 32.41 5.37
C GLN A 690 30.00 31.15 5.42
N LEU A 691 28.70 31.29 5.69
CA LEU A 691 27.75 30.17 5.68
C LEU A 691 27.67 29.48 4.31
N LEU A 692 27.82 30.23 3.21
CA LEU A 692 27.92 29.67 1.86
C LEU A 692 29.22 28.88 1.66
N LYS A 693 30.37 29.43 2.11
CA LYS A 693 31.67 28.73 2.05
C LYS A 693 31.64 27.43 2.85
N ASP A 694 31.08 27.44 4.05
CA ASP A 694 30.99 26.26 4.92
C ASP A 694 30.13 25.16 4.26
N GLN A 695 29.03 25.54 3.60
CA GLN A 695 28.22 24.61 2.81
C GLN A 695 28.97 24.04 1.59
N GLU A 696 29.71 24.87 0.84
CA GLU A 696 30.51 24.43 -0.32
C GLU A 696 31.67 23.50 0.08
N VAL A 697 32.35 23.80 1.19
CA VAL A 697 33.40 22.95 1.77
C VAL A 697 32.82 21.59 2.16
N HIS A 698 31.66 21.58 2.85
CA HIS A 698 31.00 20.34 3.25
C HIS A 698 30.55 19.50 2.05
N GLU A 699 29.92 20.09 1.03
CA GLU A 699 29.52 19.36 -0.19
C GLU A 699 30.73 18.80 -0.94
N THR A 700 31.78 19.61 -1.12
CA THR A 700 33.03 19.18 -1.77
C THR A 700 33.67 18.00 -1.03
N MET A 701 33.59 17.97 0.30
CA MET A 701 34.15 16.91 1.13
C MET A 701 33.31 15.64 1.08
N LEU A 702 31.97 15.75 1.09
CA LEU A 702 31.07 14.63 0.84
C LEU A 702 31.31 13.99 -0.53
N ASP A 703 31.57 14.77 -1.57
CA ASP A 703 31.88 14.24 -2.91
C ASP A 703 33.23 13.51 -2.96
N LYS A 704 34.25 13.99 -2.25
CA LYS A 704 35.53 13.25 -2.11
C LYS A 704 35.33 11.89 -1.43
N VAL A 705 34.56 11.84 -0.34
CA VAL A 705 34.26 10.60 0.39
C VAL A 705 33.41 9.65 -0.46
N LEU A 706 32.39 10.15 -1.16
CA LEU A 706 31.56 9.36 -2.08
C LEU A 706 32.39 8.80 -3.24
N ALA A 707 33.28 9.59 -3.84
CA ALA A 707 34.16 9.12 -4.90
C ALA A 707 35.12 8.02 -4.41
N GLY A 708 35.68 8.17 -3.20
CA GLY A 708 36.48 7.13 -2.54
C GLY A 708 35.71 5.83 -2.36
N LEU A 709 34.52 5.89 -1.74
CA LEU A 709 33.64 4.72 -1.55
C LEU A 709 33.24 4.07 -2.89
N GLU A 710 32.97 4.86 -3.94
CA GLU A 710 32.67 4.31 -5.26
C GLU A 710 33.86 3.59 -5.90
N LEU A 711 35.08 4.10 -5.74
CA LEU A 711 36.30 3.43 -6.21
C LEU A 711 36.51 2.12 -5.45
N THR A 712 36.46 2.15 -4.11
CA THR A 712 36.59 0.94 -3.28
C THR A 712 35.58 -0.13 -3.66
N ILE A 713 34.29 0.23 -3.81
CA ILE A 713 33.24 -0.71 -4.23
C ILE A 713 33.54 -1.31 -5.62
N ARG A 714 33.99 -0.50 -6.59
CA ARG A 714 34.31 -1.00 -7.94
C ARG A 714 35.49 -1.97 -7.91
N GLU A 715 36.58 -1.60 -7.25
CA GLU A 715 37.84 -2.38 -7.21
C GLU A 715 37.72 -3.68 -6.40
N THR A 716 36.90 -3.70 -5.36
CA THR A 716 36.74 -4.87 -4.47
C THR A 716 35.50 -5.72 -4.77
N SER A 717 34.58 -5.28 -5.64
CA SER A 717 33.32 -5.97 -5.99
C SER A 717 33.43 -7.47 -6.36
N SER A 718 34.58 -7.93 -6.85
CA SER A 718 34.85 -9.33 -7.21
C SER A 718 35.47 -10.18 -6.09
N LYS A 719 35.86 -9.55 -4.98
CA LYS A 719 36.56 -10.18 -3.83
C LYS A 719 35.77 -10.12 -2.52
N LEU A 720 34.81 -9.21 -2.41
CA LEU A 720 34.00 -9.02 -1.21
C LEU A 720 33.02 -10.18 -0.97
N SER A 721 32.85 -10.55 0.30
CA SER A 721 31.71 -11.29 0.80
C SER A 721 30.43 -10.46 0.66
N LYS A 722 29.28 -11.14 0.57
CA LYS A 722 27.98 -10.49 0.39
C LYS A 722 27.66 -9.49 1.51
N GLN A 723 28.06 -9.78 2.75
CA GLN A 723 27.83 -8.89 3.89
C GLN A 723 28.63 -7.59 3.78
N GLU A 724 29.88 -7.71 3.33
CA GLU A 724 30.82 -6.58 3.16
C GLU A 724 30.35 -5.64 2.04
N TYR A 725 29.84 -6.21 0.94
CA TYR A 725 29.19 -5.45 -0.13
C TYR A 725 27.90 -4.77 0.34
N ASP A 726 27.03 -5.50 1.04
CA ASP A 726 25.78 -4.96 1.58
C ASP A 726 26.05 -3.83 2.60
N HIS A 727 27.15 -3.88 3.35
CA HIS A 727 27.57 -2.81 4.25
C HIS A 727 28.14 -1.57 3.53
N LEU A 728 29.10 -1.74 2.61
CA LEU A 728 29.62 -0.62 1.83
C LEU A 728 28.50 0.09 1.04
N MET A 729 27.51 -0.68 0.56
CA MET A 729 26.30 -0.13 -0.03
C MET A 729 25.42 0.61 0.99
N GLN A 730 25.31 0.15 2.24
CA GLN A 730 24.63 0.90 3.31
C GLN A 730 25.35 2.22 3.65
N GLN A 731 26.68 2.22 3.79
CA GLN A 731 27.45 3.46 3.99
C GLN A 731 27.25 4.43 2.83
N LYS A 732 27.38 3.94 1.58
CA LYS A 732 27.10 4.73 0.38
C LYS A 732 25.67 5.29 0.38
N VAL A 733 24.67 4.50 0.76
CA VAL A 733 23.29 4.96 0.88
C VAL A 733 23.13 6.05 1.95
N ARG A 734 23.79 5.93 3.12
CA ARG A 734 23.79 6.99 4.15
C ARG A 734 24.40 8.29 3.63
N MET A 735 25.58 8.24 3.02
CA MET A 735 26.25 9.40 2.43
C MET A 735 25.42 10.04 1.30
N VAL A 736 24.78 9.24 0.44
CA VAL A 736 23.86 9.72 -0.60
C VAL A 736 22.58 10.33 0.00
N VAL A 737 22.09 9.83 1.13
CA VAL A 737 20.95 10.44 1.86
C VAL A 737 21.34 11.78 2.46
N MET A 738 22.53 11.91 3.07
CA MET A 738 23.05 13.18 3.56
C MET A 738 23.23 14.20 2.45
N LYS A 739 23.85 13.83 1.32
CA LYS A 739 24.00 14.75 0.18
C LYS A 739 22.64 15.20 -0.38
N LYS A 740 21.59 14.39 -0.24
CA LYS A 740 20.19 14.77 -0.57
C LYS A 740 19.48 15.56 0.53
N GLN A 741 20.08 15.71 1.71
CA GLN A 741 19.52 16.38 2.89
C GLN A 741 20.57 17.25 3.61
N PRO A 742 21.18 18.24 2.93
CA PRO A 742 22.02 19.25 3.60
C PRO A 742 21.16 20.09 4.55
N LEU A 743 21.79 20.73 5.54
CA LEU A 743 21.12 21.72 6.40
C LEU A 743 20.48 22.82 5.55
N ARG A 744 19.19 23.08 5.78
CA ARG A 744 18.39 24.08 5.06
C ARG A 744 18.55 25.45 5.74
N ILE A 745 19.78 25.95 5.71
CA ILE A 745 20.14 27.26 6.27
C ILE A 745 19.42 28.34 5.45
N GLN A 746 18.70 29.23 6.12
CA GLN A 746 18.04 30.38 5.49
C GLN A 746 19.10 31.43 5.09
N LYS A 747 18.98 31.94 3.87
CA LYS A 747 20.00 32.82 3.27
C LYS A 747 20.17 34.16 3.98
N SER A 748 19.11 34.69 4.60
CA SER A 748 19.08 35.98 5.26
C SER A 748 19.34 35.84 6.76
N VAL A 749 20.38 36.50 7.28
CA VAL A 749 20.63 36.63 8.72
C VAL A 749 19.71 37.70 9.30
N ILE A 750 18.88 37.30 10.28
CA ILE A 750 17.95 38.23 10.94
C ILE A 750 18.61 38.81 12.18
N THR A 751 18.60 40.13 12.34
CA THR A 751 19.06 40.79 13.56
C THR A 751 17.90 41.33 14.39
N VAL A 752 18.04 41.22 15.70
CA VAL A 752 17.02 41.59 16.68
C VAL A 752 17.63 42.25 17.91
N SER A 753 16.90 43.19 18.49
CA SER A 753 17.13 43.66 19.85
C SER A 753 15.94 43.32 20.73
N SER A 754 16.23 42.93 21.97
CA SER A 754 15.24 42.66 23.01
C SER A 754 15.08 43.84 23.99
N THR A 755 15.75 44.98 23.80
CA THR A 755 15.61 46.17 24.66
C THR A 755 14.38 47.03 24.27
N THR A 756 14.26 48.25 24.80
CA THR A 756 13.07 49.10 24.65
C THR A 756 12.76 49.39 23.18
N GLY A 757 11.61 48.93 22.70
CA GLY A 757 11.18 49.07 21.30
C GLY A 757 11.28 47.78 20.48
N ILE A 758 11.98 46.75 20.97
CA ILE A 758 11.94 45.37 20.45
C ILE A 758 12.25 45.28 18.93
N LYS A 759 13.23 46.06 18.48
CA LYS A 759 13.57 46.23 17.06
C LYS A 759 13.88 44.88 16.39
N GLY A 760 13.24 44.61 15.26
CA GLY A 760 13.43 43.38 14.47
C GLY A 760 12.59 42.17 14.89
N ILE A 761 12.12 42.07 16.15
CA ILE A 761 11.35 40.90 16.60
C ILE A 761 10.01 40.72 15.87
N PRO A 762 9.20 41.77 15.57
CA PRO A 762 7.98 41.59 14.76
C PRO A 762 8.25 41.00 13.37
N ASN A 763 9.36 41.38 12.74
CA ASN A 763 9.79 40.83 11.44
C ASN A 763 10.21 39.36 11.58
N LEU A 764 10.94 39.02 12.65
CA LEU A 764 11.27 37.64 12.99
C LEU A 764 10.00 36.80 13.19
N VAL A 765 9.05 37.25 14.02
CA VAL A 765 7.79 36.51 14.27
C VAL A 765 7.04 36.22 12.97
N ASN A 766 6.85 37.22 12.11
CA ASN A 766 6.21 37.05 10.81
C ASN A 766 6.96 36.02 9.93
N HIS A 767 8.30 36.06 9.92
CA HIS A 767 9.13 35.10 9.18
C HIS A 767 9.01 33.67 9.75
N LEU A 768 9.01 33.50 11.07
CA LEU A 768 8.80 32.21 11.73
C LEU A 768 7.41 31.64 11.43
N GLU A 769 6.36 32.47 11.42
CA GLU A 769 5.01 32.05 11.04
C GLU A 769 4.93 31.54 9.60
N VAL A 770 5.53 32.27 8.64
CA VAL A 770 5.59 31.88 7.23
C VAL A 770 6.34 30.54 7.07
N MET A 771 7.53 30.41 7.67
CA MET A 771 8.28 29.15 7.63
C MET A 771 7.51 28.00 8.29
N GLY A 772 6.86 28.24 9.44
CA GLY A 772 6.14 27.23 10.20
C GLY A 772 4.90 26.66 9.50
N VAL A 773 4.35 27.34 8.49
CA VAL A 773 3.24 26.84 7.66
C VAL A 773 3.68 26.36 6.26
N ASP A 774 4.95 26.54 5.88
CA ASP A 774 5.48 26.16 4.58
C ASP A 774 5.51 24.63 4.40
N LYS A 775 4.83 24.14 3.36
CA LYS A 775 4.70 22.70 3.06
C LYS A 775 5.93 22.08 2.38
N GLY A 776 6.82 22.88 1.80
CA GLY A 776 8.09 22.45 1.26
C GLY A 776 9.16 22.31 2.35
N LEU A 777 9.18 23.25 3.31
CA LEU A 777 10.02 23.16 4.50
C LEU A 777 9.54 22.06 5.44
N PHE A 778 8.26 22.10 5.87
CA PHE A 778 7.69 21.17 6.84
C PHE A 778 6.43 20.44 6.30
N PRO A 779 6.60 19.43 5.41
CA PRO A 779 5.47 18.67 4.87
C PRO A 779 4.64 17.93 5.94
N ASP A 780 5.22 17.70 7.13
CA ASP A 780 4.59 17.06 8.28
C ASP A 780 3.85 18.03 9.22
N ALA A 781 4.08 19.35 9.15
CA ALA A 781 3.51 20.33 10.09
C ALA A 781 1.98 20.48 9.99
N GLN A 782 1.36 19.98 8.92
CA GLN A 782 -0.08 20.08 8.67
C GLN A 782 -0.80 18.71 8.76
N ARG A 783 -0.39 17.88 9.73
CA ARG A 783 -1.05 16.59 10.05
C ARG A 783 -2.29 16.79 10.92
N GLN A 784 -3.43 16.28 10.46
CA GLN A 784 -4.64 16.16 11.28
C GLN A 784 -4.71 14.78 11.94
N ILE A 785 -5.31 14.72 13.13
CA ILE A 785 -5.35 13.49 13.94
C ILE A 785 -6.76 12.97 14.21
N PRO A 786 -6.95 11.64 14.26
CA PRO A 786 -8.19 11.03 14.73
C PRO A 786 -8.56 11.46 16.16
N ALA A 787 -9.85 11.64 16.43
CA ALA A 787 -10.35 11.94 17.78
C ALA A 787 -10.05 10.84 18.84
N SER A 788 -9.68 9.62 18.43
CA SER A 788 -9.14 8.59 19.35
C SER A 788 -7.70 8.89 19.78
N TRP A 789 -6.87 9.49 18.92
CA TRP A 789 -5.50 9.89 19.24
C TRP A 789 -5.48 11.04 20.24
N PHE A 790 -6.38 12.02 20.09
CA PHE A 790 -6.56 13.10 21.06
C PHE A 790 -7.04 12.59 22.44
N ARG A 791 -7.98 11.62 22.46
CA ARG A 791 -8.39 10.96 23.71
C ARG A 791 -7.25 10.20 24.38
N TYR A 792 -6.46 9.46 23.60
CA TYR A 792 -5.25 8.79 24.07
C TYR A 792 -4.22 9.76 24.65
N HIS A 793 -3.93 10.86 23.97
CA HIS A 793 -3.07 11.93 24.48
C HIS A 793 -3.52 12.46 25.85
N LEU A 794 -4.80 12.79 26.00
CA LEU A 794 -5.37 13.24 27.27
C LEU A 794 -5.30 12.16 28.36
N ALA A 795 -5.47 10.89 28.00
CA ALA A 795 -5.35 9.77 28.94
C ALA A 795 -3.90 9.59 29.43
N LEU A 796 -2.90 9.71 28.56
CA LEU A 796 -1.49 9.69 28.94
C LEU A 796 -1.15 10.85 29.90
N LYS A 797 -1.53 12.09 29.56
CA LYS A 797 -1.24 13.28 30.39
C LYS A 797 -1.87 13.26 31.78
N LYS A 798 -3.02 12.59 31.96
CA LYS A 798 -3.67 12.44 33.28
C LYS A 798 -2.83 11.64 34.28
N ARG A 799 -2.01 10.69 33.84
CA ARG A 799 -1.23 9.84 34.74
C ARG A 799 0.00 10.60 35.27
N LYS A 800 0.20 10.61 36.59
CA LYS A 800 1.35 11.28 37.26
C LYS A 800 2.60 10.38 37.39
N ALA A 801 2.89 9.56 36.37
CA ALA A 801 4.09 8.71 36.37
C ALA A 801 5.29 9.45 35.75
N HIS A 802 6.52 9.10 36.15
CA HIS A 802 7.75 9.64 35.55
C HIS A 802 7.89 9.19 34.09
N TYR A 803 7.68 7.88 33.85
CA TYR A 803 7.63 7.24 32.54
C TYR A 803 6.47 6.22 32.48
N LEU A 804 6.19 5.70 31.29
CA LEU A 804 5.19 4.68 31.00
C LEU A 804 5.78 3.61 30.08
N THR A 805 5.48 2.33 30.31
CA THR A 805 5.91 1.26 29.40
C THR A 805 5.11 1.28 28.10
N ILE A 806 5.73 0.87 26.99
CA ILE A 806 5.10 0.78 25.67
C ILE A 806 3.86 -0.12 25.68
N ASP A 807 3.83 -1.16 26.51
CA ASP A 807 2.68 -2.06 26.66
C ASP A 807 1.52 -1.44 27.44
N TYR A 808 1.81 -0.65 28.47
CA TYR A 808 0.78 0.17 29.12
C TYR A 808 0.20 1.20 28.14
N CYS A 809 1.06 1.88 27.38
CA CYS A 809 0.64 2.80 26.32
C CYS A 809 -0.21 2.10 25.24
N ARG A 810 0.15 0.87 24.83
CA ARG A 810 -0.67 0.02 23.93
C ARG A 810 -2.03 -0.34 24.54
N GLN A 811 -2.12 -0.54 25.85
CA GLN A 811 -3.40 -0.79 26.53
C GLN A 811 -4.29 0.46 26.52
N VAL A 812 -3.78 1.60 27.02
CA VAL A 812 -4.54 2.86 27.06
C VAL A 812 -4.97 3.31 25.66
N ALA A 813 -4.15 3.06 24.64
CA ALA A 813 -4.51 3.33 23.24
C ALA A 813 -5.71 2.49 22.77
N ARG A 814 -5.77 1.20 23.10
CA ARG A 814 -6.93 0.34 22.80
C ARG A 814 -8.19 0.83 23.51
N ASP A 815 -8.07 1.19 24.79
CA ASP A 815 -9.18 1.69 25.61
C ASP A 815 -9.74 3.03 25.06
N CYS A 816 -8.88 3.86 24.46
CA CYS A 816 -9.26 5.10 23.78
C CYS A 816 -9.81 4.88 22.34
N GLY A 817 -9.88 3.65 21.85
CA GLY A 817 -10.36 3.31 20.52
C GLY A 817 -9.34 3.54 19.39
N VAL A 818 -8.03 3.51 19.69
CA VAL A 818 -6.97 3.50 18.68
C VAL A 818 -6.83 2.08 18.12
N LYS A 819 -6.88 1.94 16.78
CA LYS A 819 -6.73 0.64 16.10
C LYS A 819 -5.32 0.09 16.36
N LYS A 820 -5.21 -1.23 16.59
CA LYS A 820 -3.97 -1.93 17.02
C LYS A 820 -2.74 -1.52 16.20
N ASP A 821 -2.88 -1.49 14.87
CA ASP A 821 -1.78 -1.22 13.95
C ASP A 821 -1.39 0.27 13.90
N SER A 822 -2.26 1.16 14.38
CA SER A 822 -2.05 2.61 14.43
C SER A 822 -1.57 3.13 15.79
N ILE A 823 -1.31 2.26 16.77
CA ILE A 823 -0.82 2.66 18.10
C ILE A 823 0.60 3.23 18.01
N THR A 824 1.48 2.58 17.25
CA THR A 824 2.86 3.02 17.01
C THR A 824 2.88 4.35 16.26
N ASP A 825 2.03 4.51 15.24
CA ASP A 825 1.86 5.75 14.48
C ASP A 825 1.36 6.90 15.37
N CYS A 826 0.35 6.62 16.21
CA CYS A 826 -0.20 7.60 17.15
C CYS A 826 0.84 8.05 18.17
N THR A 827 1.61 7.11 18.72
CA THR A 827 2.65 7.41 19.73
C THR A 827 3.83 8.13 19.08
N THR A 828 4.21 7.74 17.85
CA THR A 828 5.17 8.47 17.03
C THR A 828 4.70 9.90 16.78
N PHE A 829 3.44 10.12 16.41
CA PHE A 829 2.91 11.46 16.20
C PHE A 829 2.98 12.33 17.46
N LEU A 830 2.63 11.79 18.63
CA LEU A 830 2.74 12.56 19.88
C LEU A 830 4.19 12.92 20.22
N ALA A 831 5.15 12.05 19.89
CA ALA A 831 6.58 12.35 20.03
C ALA A 831 7.05 13.39 19.00
N ASP A 832 6.67 13.24 17.73
CA ASP A 832 6.95 14.19 16.63
C ASP A 832 6.42 15.60 16.97
N CYS A 833 5.26 15.73 17.62
CA CYS A 833 4.68 17.00 18.07
C CYS A 833 5.18 17.49 19.45
N GLY A 834 6.05 16.74 20.13
CA GLY A 834 6.64 17.13 21.43
C GLY A 834 5.71 16.99 22.62
N GLU A 835 4.57 16.32 22.47
CA GLU A 835 3.61 16.07 23.54
C GLU A 835 4.08 14.99 24.54
N ILE A 836 5.04 14.16 24.12
CA ILE A 836 5.74 13.12 24.91
C ILE A 836 7.20 13.04 24.43
N LEU A 837 8.12 12.52 25.26
CA LEU A 837 9.44 12.05 24.78
C LEU A 837 9.45 10.54 24.61
N TRP A 838 10.12 10.04 23.56
CA TRP A 838 10.26 8.62 23.28
C TRP A 838 11.57 8.29 22.56
N PHE A 839 12.52 7.70 23.30
CA PHE A 839 13.90 7.44 22.88
C PHE A 839 14.04 6.16 22.04
N ARG A 840 13.44 6.16 20.85
CA ARG A 840 13.41 4.99 19.94
C ARG A 840 14.79 4.48 19.50
N LYS A 841 15.81 5.33 19.49
CA LYS A 841 17.20 4.97 19.10
C LYS A 841 17.94 4.17 20.19
N TYR A 842 17.58 4.37 21.46
CA TYR A 842 18.28 3.84 22.62
C TYR A 842 17.69 2.48 23.01
N GLN A 843 18.50 1.42 23.03
CA GLN A 843 17.96 0.05 23.12
C GLN A 843 17.25 -0.24 24.45
N GLY A 844 17.72 0.30 25.57
CA GLY A 844 17.05 0.19 26.87
C GLY A 844 15.80 1.05 26.99
N LEU A 845 15.81 2.26 26.41
CA LEU A 845 14.71 3.24 26.54
C LEU A 845 13.64 3.15 25.46
N LYS A 846 13.84 2.38 24.37
CA LYS A 846 12.84 2.22 23.28
C LYS A 846 11.47 1.74 23.76
N ASN A 847 11.41 1.07 24.90
CA ASN A 847 10.19 0.55 25.52
C ASN A 847 9.54 1.53 26.51
N LEU A 848 10.13 2.71 26.74
CA LEU A 848 9.68 3.71 27.71
C LEU A 848 9.26 5.00 27.02
N ILE A 849 8.15 5.56 27.51
CA ILE A 849 7.56 6.80 27.02
C ILE A 849 7.43 7.76 28.20
N TYR A 850 7.93 8.97 28.05
CA TYR A 850 7.82 10.02 29.07
C TYR A 850 6.63 10.91 28.72
N PRO A 851 5.47 10.78 29.40
CA PRO A 851 4.26 11.54 29.07
C PRO A 851 4.36 13.03 29.42
N ARG A 852 5.44 13.43 30.10
CA ARG A 852 5.80 14.81 30.43
C ARG A 852 7.31 14.99 30.23
N PRO A 853 7.76 15.67 29.17
CA PRO A 853 9.18 15.91 28.89
C PRO A 853 9.97 16.45 30.09
N CYS A 854 9.37 17.37 30.83
CA CYS A 854 9.95 18.00 32.03
C CYS A 854 10.44 17.01 33.08
N ASN A 855 9.79 15.84 33.25
CA ASN A 855 10.18 14.88 34.29
C ASN A 855 11.61 14.35 34.09
N LEU A 856 12.01 14.08 32.85
CA LEU A 856 13.37 13.62 32.53
C LEU A 856 14.35 14.79 32.53
N VAL A 857 13.91 15.97 32.10
CA VAL A 857 14.73 17.19 32.12
C VAL A 857 15.11 17.58 33.54
N GLU A 858 14.22 17.52 34.51
CA GLU A 858 14.54 17.79 35.92
C GLU A 858 15.49 16.73 36.52
N ILE A 859 15.36 15.46 36.13
CA ILE A 859 16.30 14.39 36.51
C ILE A 859 17.71 14.69 35.99
N LEU A 860 17.83 15.06 34.71
CA LEU A 860 19.11 15.40 34.09
C LEU A 860 19.67 16.74 34.58
N ARG A 861 18.84 17.75 34.80
CA ARG A 861 19.18 19.07 35.37
C ARG A 861 19.71 18.95 36.81
N GLY A 862 19.30 17.92 37.54
CA GLY A 862 19.88 17.60 38.85
C GLY A 862 21.35 17.17 38.76
N ILE A 863 21.72 16.38 37.74
CA ILE A 863 23.07 15.82 37.55
C ILE A 863 23.95 16.80 36.77
N PHE A 864 23.49 17.21 35.58
CA PHE A 864 24.18 18.13 34.67
C PHE A 864 23.85 19.57 35.08
N ARG A 865 24.73 20.15 35.90
CA ARG A 865 24.63 21.52 36.38
C ARG A 865 25.72 22.38 35.73
N HIS A 866 25.40 23.62 35.38
CA HIS A 866 26.40 24.61 34.96
C HIS A 866 26.97 25.39 36.16
N ASP A 867 26.29 25.33 37.30
CA ASP A 867 26.61 26.00 38.56
C ASP A 867 27.11 25.02 39.64
N THR A 868 27.64 23.86 39.23
CA THR A 868 28.01 22.73 40.12
C THR A 868 28.80 23.16 41.35
N GLU A 869 29.84 23.98 41.19
CA GLU A 869 30.67 24.46 42.30
C GLU A 869 29.90 25.35 43.29
N LYS A 870 29.03 26.24 42.79
CA LYS A 870 28.15 27.09 43.63
C LYS A 870 27.10 26.27 44.36
N PHE A 871 26.56 25.24 43.69
CA PHE A 871 25.54 24.36 44.27
C PHE A 871 26.13 23.45 45.37
N LEU A 872 27.37 23.01 45.20
CA LEU A 872 28.16 22.21 46.15
C LEU A 872 28.82 23.10 47.22
N ASP A 873 28.00 23.85 47.95
CA ASP A 873 28.39 24.57 49.16
C ASP A 873 27.59 24.02 50.36
N PHE A 874 28.30 23.44 51.34
CA PHE A 874 27.68 22.82 52.51
C PHE A 874 27.03 23.81 53.48
N ASP A 875 27.57 25.03 53.57
CA ASP A 875 27.17 26.04 54.55
C ASP A 875 25.98 26.85 54.03
N VAL A 876 25.96 27.12 52.73
CA VAL A 876 24.84 27.76 52.02
C VAL A 876 23.69 26.77 51.80
N ASN A 877 23.98 25.53 51.36
CA ASN A 877 22.97 24.58 50.91
C ASN A 877 22.71 23.45 51.94
N ARG A 878 21.84 23.74 52.92
CA ARG A 878 21.47 22.81 54.01
C ARG A 878 20.85 21.48 53.58
N VAL A 879 20.56 21.27 52.29
CA VAL A 879 20.04 20.00 51.75
C VAL A 879 21.03 18.85 52.00
N PHE A 880 22.34 19.09 51.93
CA PHE A 880 23.35 18.06 52.15
C PHE A 880 23.32 17.51 53.59
N ALA A 881 23.19 18.41 54.58
CA ALA A 881 23.02 18.03 55.98
C ALA A 881 21.62 17.42 56.27
N CYS A 882 20.54 18.01 55.74
CA CYS A 882 19.18 17.62 56.12
C CYS A 882 18.65 16.39 55.36
N LYS A 883 18.84 16.33 54.03
CA LYS A 883 18.34 15.25 53.16
C LYS A 883 19.40 14.18 52.92
N GLY A 884 20.66 14.59 52.73
CA GLY A 884 21.79 13.68 52.53
C GLY A 884 22.32 13.05 53.83
N LYS A 885 22.12 13.71 54.97
CA LYS A 885 22.73 13.35 56.27
C LYS A 885 24.27 13.29 56.22
N LEU A 886 24.88 14.06 55.32
CA LEU A 886 26.34 14.14 55.18
C LEU A 886 26.93 14.98 56.32
N THR A 887 28.04 14.51 56.89
CA THR A 887 28.92 15.37 57.69
C THR A 887 29.74 16.27 56.75
N ARG A 888 30.44 17.27 57.29
CA ARG A 888 31.28 18.16 56.47
C ARG A 888 32.39 17.39 55.75
N THR A 889 33.11 16.51 56.44
CA THR A 889 34.19 15.68 55.84
C THR A 889 33.67 14.81 54.71
N MET A 890 32.55 14.10 54.93
CA MET A 890 31.94 13.21 53.93
C MET A 890 31.34 13.98 52.75
N PHE A 891 30.96 15.25 52.95
CA PHE A 891 30.57 16.14 51.88
C PHE A 891 31.77 16.61 51.07
N ASP A 892 32.85 17.04 51.73
CA ASP A 892 34.05 17.54 51.05
C ASP A 892 34.71 16.41 50.21
N GLU A 893 34.81 15.19 50.75
CA GLU A 893 35.22 13.97 50.00
C GLU A 893 34.31 13.70 48.79
N ALA A 894 32.98 13.70 48.98
CA ALA A 894 32.04 13.43 47.89
C ALA A 894 31.97 14.57 46.85
N LYS A 895 32.32 15.80 47.24
CA LYS A 895 32.47 16.95 46.35
C LYS A 895 33.73 16.81 45.50
N GLU A 896 34.85 16.42 46.10
CA GLU A 896 36.11 16.16 45.40
C GLU A 896 35.91 15.07 44.34
N HIS A 897 35.43 13.89 44.73
CA HIS A 897 35.15 12.78 43.80
C HIS A 897 34.23 13.15 42.63
N LEU A 898 33.19 13.96 42.86
CA LEU A 898 32.30 14.44 41.81
C LEU A 898 32.99 15.41 40.85
N LEU A 899 33.85 16.30 41.36
CA LEU A 899 34.53 17.32 40.55
C LEU A 899 35.77 16.80 39.81
N THR A 900 36.46 15.78 40.33
CA THR A 900 37.66 15.20 39.69
C THR A 900 37.33 14.06 38.73
N SER A 901 36.59 13.06 39.21
CA SER A 901 36.36 11.77 38.52
C SER A 901 34.91 11.55 38.06
N GLY A 902 34.02 12.52 38.29
CA GLY A 902 32.60 12.42 37.94
C GLY A 902 31.82 11.40 38.77
N GLN A 903 32.34 10.99 39.93
CA GLN A 903 31.77 9.96 40.79
C GLN A 903 30.70 10.52 41.75
N ILE A 904 29.53 9.89 41.81
CA ILE A 904 28.37 10.35 42.59
C ILE A 904 27.91 9.26 43.55
N SER A 905 27.95 9.55 44.86
CA SER A 905 27.43 8.67 45.90
C SER A 905 25.91 8.76 46.04
N ARG A 906 25.28 7.72 46.59
CA ARG A 906 23.81 7.65 46.80
C ARG A 906 23.22 8.86 47.55
N PRO A 907 23.83 9.39 48.63
CA PRO A 907 23.29 10.54 49.36
C PRO A 907 23.49 11.85 48.60
N MET A 908 24.62 11.99 47.87
CA MET A 908 24.85 13.14 47.00
C MET A 908 23.80 13.21 45.89
N LEU A 909 23.52 12.09 45.22
CA LEU A 909 22.47 12.02 44.19
C LEU A 909 21.06 12.31 44.74
N LYS A 910 20.73 11.84 45.96
CA LYS A 910 19.48 12.22 46.66
C LYS A 910 19.38 13.72 46.98
N CYS A 911 20.52 14.38 47.20
CA CYS A 911 20.60 15.84 47.36
C CYS A 911 20.48 16.57 46.02
N MET A 912 21.14 16.09 44.95
CA MET A 912 21.02 16.67 43.61
C MET A 912 19.58 16.62 43.08
N TRP A 913 18.83 15.56 43.38
CA TRP A 913 17.41 15.43 43.06
C TRP A 913 16.46 15.95 44.15
N PHE A 914 16.86 16.91 44.99
CA PHE A 914 16.02 17.27 46.14
C PHE A 914 14.66 17.87 45.79
N TYR A 915 14.57 18.59 44.67
CA TYR A 915 13.34 19.18 44.12
C TYR A 915 12.33 18.16 43.59
N LEU A 916 12.75 16.91 43.33
CA LEU A 916 11.90 15.89 42.74
C LEU A 916 11.13 15.11 43.82
N PRO A 917 9.81 14.90 43.68
CA PRO A 917 8.98 14.15 44.62
C PRO A 917 9.16 12.63 44.43
N ILE A 918 10.37 12.14 44.71
CA ILE A 918 10.81 10.76 44.55
C ILE A 918 10.85 10.07 45.92
N ASN A 919 10.23 8.89 46.04
CA ASN A 919 10.44 7.96 47.16
C ASN A 919 11.58 6.97 46.81
N ASP A 920 12.05 6.19 47.78
CA ASP A 920 13.20 5.30 47.56
C ASP A 920 12.95 4.26 46.44
N ASP A 921 11.75 3.68 46.32
CA ASP A 921 11.43 2.75 45.22
C ASP A 921 11.57 3.38 43.82
N VAL A 922 11.18 4.66 43.68
CA VAL A 922 11.30 5.40 42.42
C VAL A 922 12.74 5.88 42.21
N PHE A 923 13.49 6.14 43.28
CA PHE A 923 14.92 6.48 43.19
C PHE A 923 15.71 5.34 42.54
N ASP A 924 15.51 4.11 43.03
CA ASP A 924 16.19 2.92 42.48
C ASP A 924 15.75 2.63 41.04
N GLN A 925 14.45 2.71 40.74
CA GLN A 925 13.97 2.59 39.36
C GLN A 925 14.52 3.66 38.40
N LEU A 926 14.84 4.87 38.88
CA LEU A 926 15.43 5.91 38.04
C LEU A 926 16.94 5.69 37.87
N LEU A 927 17.62 5.22 38.91
CA LEU A 927 19.03 4.84 38.87
C LEU A 927 19.28 3.74 37.84
N ASP A 928 18.47 2.67 37.84
CA ASP A 928 18.55 1.56 36.87
C ASP A 928 18.33 2.03 35.42
N LEU A 929 17.61 3.15 35.23
CA LEU A 929 17.29 3.69 33.91
C LEU A 929 18.33 4.69 33.38
N LEU A 930 19.11 5.34 34.26
CA LEU A 930 20.09 6.36 33.85
C LEU A 930 21.16 5.82 32.88
N PRO A 931 21.80 4.65 33.08
CA PRO A 931 22.80 4.13 32.16
C PRO A 931 22.29 3.93 30.72
N ASN A 932 20.99 3.66 30.57
CA ASN A 932 20.35 3.46 29.26
C ASN A 932 20.24 4.74 28.41
N LEU A 933 20.66 5.90 28.93
CA LEU A 933 20.84 7.16 28.19
C LEU A 933 22.22 7.27 27.52
N ASP A 934 23.13 6.34 27.80
CA ASP A 934 24.54 6.32 27.36
C ASP A 934 25.38 7.52 27.88
N LEU A 935 24.95 8.16 28.98
CA LEU A 935 25.60 9.35 29.57
C LEU A 935 26.43 9.06 30.83
N CYS A 936 26.25 7.89 31.43
CA CYS A 936 26.76 7.52 32.75
C CYS A 936 26.68 6.00 32.93
N TYR A 937 27.40 5.48 33.93
CA TYR A 937 27.33 4.07 34.30
C TYR A 937 27.23 3.89 35.82
N THR A 938 26.63 2.79 36.25
CA THR A 938 26.51 2.44 37.68
C THR A 938 27.64 1.52 38.12
N ILE A 939 28.15 1.75 39.33
CA ILE A 939 29.11 0.85 39.98
C ILE A 939 28.31 -0.24 40.72
N PRO A 940 28.58 -1.55 40.49
CA PRO A 940 27.95 -2.63 41.25
C PRO A 940 28.23 -2.48 42.75
N GLN A 941 27.21 -2.62 43.59
CA GLN A 941 27.41 -2.69 45.04
C GLN A 941 28.00 -4.06 45.41
N PRO A 942 28.93 -4.14 46.38
CA PRO A 942 29.49 -5.41 46.82
C PRO A 942 28.43 -6.29 47.52
N ASP A 943 28.54 -7.60 47.33
CA ASP A 943 27.56 -8.60 47.82
C ASP A 943 27.33 -8.58 49.35
N PHE A 944 28.24 -7.99 50.12
CA PHE A 944 28.18 -7.87 51.57
C PHE A 944 27.83 -6.42 51.98
N PRO A 945 26.57 -6.13 52.37
CA PRO A 945 26.12 -4.78 52.70
C PRO A 945 26.66 -4.31 54.07
N ASN A 946 27.88 -3.76 54.06
CA ASN A 946 28.40 -2.95 55.17
C ASN A 946 27.65 -1.60 55.23
N PRO A 947 27.11 -1.14 56.38
CA PRO A 947 26.39 0.14 56.48
C PRO A 947 27.20 1.39 56.06
N THR A 948 28.52 1.30 55.93
CA THR A 948 29.37 2.37 55.35
C THR A 948 29.27 2.49 53.83
N HIS A 949 28.84 1.46 53.09
CA HIS A 949 28.66 1.51 51.61
C HIS A 949 27.52 2.43 51.16
N ILE A 950 26.75 3.02 52.07
CA ILE A 950 25.78 4.07 51.70
C ILE A 950 26.50 5.27 51.04
N TYR A 951 27.78 5.51 51.36
CA TYR A 951 28.55 6.66 50.90
C TYR A 951 29.49 6.37 49.73
N THR A 952 29.64 5.11 49.31
CA THR A 952 30.49 4.80 48.14
C THR A 952 29.87 5.37 46.85
N PRO A 953 30.70 5.75 45.87
CA PRO A 953 30.28 6.05 44.51
C PRO A 953 29.34 4.98 43.94
N LEU A 954 28.22 5.42 43.37
CA LEU A 954 27.16 4.57 42.84
C LEU A 954 26.94 4.80 41.34
N LEU A 955 27.17 6.02 40.88
CA LEU A 955 27.05 6.45 39.50
C LEU A 955 28.33 7.19 39.10
N VAL A 956 28.81 6.98 37.88
CA VAL A 956 29.92 7.74 37.28
C VAL A 956 29.42 8.44 36.03
N VAL A 957 29.75 9.72 35.88
CA VAL A 957 29.48 10.53 34.68
C VAL A 957 30.80 10.80 33.97
N PRO A 958 31.20 10.03 32.93
CA PRO A 958 32.53 10.13 32.34
C PRO A 958 32.89 11.51 31.79
N GLY A 959 31.89 12.29 31.34
CA GLY A 959 32.08 13.66 30.86
C GLY A 959 32.45 14.68 31.95
N PHE A 960 32.45 14.30 33.22
CA PHE A 960 32.96 15.11 34.34
C PHE A 960 34.37 14.70 34.78
N ASN A 961 34.95 13.65 34.19
CA ASN A 961 36.30 13.23 34.51
C ASN A 961 37.31 14.24 33.91
N ILE A 962 38.00 14.95 34.80
CA ILE A 962 39.06 15.92 34.48
C ILE A 962 40.44 15.44 34.97
N GLU A 963 40.55 14.20 35.46
CA GLU A 963 41.83 13.64 35.89
C GLU A 963 42.82 13.64 34.72
N PRO A 964 44.03 14.22 34.91
CA PRO A 964 45.01 14.34 33.84
C PRO A 964 45.43 12.96 33.36
N ASN A 965 45.66 12.81 32.06
CA ASN A 965 46.17 11.56 31.51
C ASN A 965 47.51 11.18 32.17
N PRO A 966 47.76 9.89 32.45
CA PRO A 966 48.95 9.44 33.16
C PRO A 966 50.21 9.81 32.38
N LEU A 967 51.31 10.02 33.10
CA LEU A 967 52.61 10.21 32.49
C LEU A 967 53.03 8.93 31.74
N GLN A 968 53.89 9.08 30.74
CA GLN A 968 54.28 7.95 29.89
C GLN A 968 54.96 6.82 30.66
N ASP A 969 55.67 7.14 31.75
CA ASP A 969 56.29 6.16 32.63
C ASP A 969 55.23 5.40 33.46
N GLU A 970 54.27 6.10 34.07
CA GLU A 970 53.14 5.51 34.83
C GLU A 970 52.28 4.60 33.94
N LEU A 971 51.97 5.04 32.72
CA LEU A 971 51.24 4.22 31.75
C LEU A 971 52.05 2.99 31.31
N SER A 972 53.39 3.07 31.33
CA SER A 972 54.27 1.94 30.98
C SER A 972 54.38 0.88 32.08
N GLU A 973 54.09 1.22 33.34
CA GLU A 973 53.97 0.23 34.43
C GLU A 973 52.73 -0.67 34.23
N ILE A 974 51.63 -0.07 33.76
CA ILE A 974 50.33 -0.74 33.60
C ILE A 974 50.19 -1.37 32.20
N TRP A 975 50.74 -0.72 31.16
CA TRP A 975 50.69 -1.18 29.76
C TRP A 975 52.08 -1.14 29.10
N PRO A 976 52.98 -2.09 29.45
CA PRO A 976 54.39 -2.01 29.08
C PRO A 976 54.64 -2.03 27.56
N TYR A 977 55.70 -1.30 27.16
CA TYR A 977 56.24 -1.30 25.81
C TYR A 977 57.78 -1.43 25.88
N PRO A 978 58.42 -2.36 25.13
CA PRO A 978 57.86 -3.28 24.15
C PRO A 978 56.93 -4.34 24.76
N LEU A 979 56.16 -5.04 23.92
CA LEU A 979 55.23 -6.08 24.36
C LEU A 979 55.93 -7.18 25.19
N PRO A 980 55.32 -7.65 26.29
CA PRO A 980 55.79 -8.82 27.03
C PRO A 980 55.90 -10.07 26.14
N ALA A 981 56.92 -10.90 26.40
CA ALA A 981 57.16 -12.11 25.61
C ALA A 981 56.00 -13.10 25.72
N GLY A 982 55.51 -13.57 24.56
CA GLY A 982 54.38 -14.49 24.47
C GLY A 982 53.00 -13.83 24.36
N GLN A 983 52.89 -12.51 24.62
CA GLN A 983 51.66 -11.78 24.38
C GLN A 983 51.56 -11.28 22.93
N SER A 984 50.31 -11.11 22.48
CA SER A 984 49.93 -10.48 21.23
C SER A 984 49.07 -9.25 21.49
N GLU A 985 49.11 -8.25 20.61
CA GLU A 985 48.31 -7.03 20.71
C GLU A 985 47.60 -6.76 19.38
N LEU A 986 46.29 -6.50 19.49
CA LEU A 986 45.46 -6.03 18.38
C LEU A 986 45.07 -4.57 18.65
N THR A 987 45.20 -3.71 17.63
CA THR A 987 44.89 -2.29 17.72
C THR A 987 43.92 -1.88 16.62
N LEU A 988 42.77 -1.30 17.00
CA LEU A 988 41.86 -0.60 16.09
C LEU A 988 42.09 0.91 16.23
N ASN A 989 42.75 1.52 15.25
CA ASN A 989 42.86 2.98 15.16
C ASN A 989 41.73 3.49 14.25
N THR A 990 40.82 4.27 14.82
CA THR A 990 39.69 4.86 14.09
C THR A 990 39.83 6.37 14.01
N GLN A 991 40.05 6.88 12.80
CA GLN A 991 40.20 8.30 12.52
C GLN A 991 38.89 8.91 12.02
N PHE A 992 38.57 10.11 12.50
CA PHE A 992 37.42 10.91 12.08
C PHE A 992 37.94 12.08 11.22
N PRO A 993 37.94 11.96 9.88
CA PRO A 993 38.57 12.91 8.97
C PRO A 993 37.74 14.17 8.70
N LEU A 994 36.61 14.35 9.40
CA LEU A 994 35.53 15.26 9.01
C LEU A 994 35.02 16.07 10.20
N ILE A 995 34.36 15.40 11.15
CA ILE A 995 33.81 16.02 12.37
C ILE A 995 33.98 15.00 13.50
N TYR A 996 34.55 15.41 14.63
CA TYR A 996 34.60 14.56 15.81
C TYR A 996 33.22 14.51 16.51
N PRO A 997 32.66 13.32 16.75
CA PRO A 997 31.38 13.17 17.44
C PRO A 997 31.59 13.38 18.94
N GLN A 998 31.38 14.61 19.42
CA GLN A 998 31.40 14.95 20.84
C GLN A 998 30.54 13.97 21.66
N GLY A 999 31.06 13.55 22.82
CA GLY A 999 30.41 12.57 23.68
C GLY A 999 30.61 11.10 23.28
N LEU A 1000 31.30 10.78 22.17
CA LEU A 1000 31.48 9.38 21.74
C LEU A 1000 32.42 8.59 22.68
N PHE A 1001 33.49 9.21 23.18
CA PHE A 1001 34.43 8.54 24.08
C PHE A 1001 33.78 8.28 25.45
N GLU A 1002 32.99 9.22 25.92
CA GLU A 1002 32.24 9.19 27.17
C GLU A 1002 31.10 8.14 27.11
N LYS A 1003 30.45 7.99 25.95
CA LYS A 1003 29.52 6.88 25.67
C LYS A 1003 30.21 5.52 25.68
N LEU A 1004 31.36 5.39 25.01
CA LEU A 1004 32.13 4.15 24.97
C LEU A 1004 32.52 3.73 26.39
N SER A 1005 33.03 4.68 27.19
CA SER A 1005 33.33 4.49 28.62
C SER A 1005 32.13 3.94 29.42
N SER A 1006 30.92 4.40 29.10
CA SER A 1006 29.69 3.92 29.74
C SER A 1006 29.27 2.53 29.29
N HIS A 1007 29.41 2.22 27.98
CA HIS A 1007 29.02 0.93 27.39
C HIS A 1007 29.90 -0.24 27.84
N ILE A 1008 31.20 -0.03 28.04
CA ILE A 1008 32.12 -1.10 28.45
C ILE A 1008 31.94 -1.54 29.90
N GLN A 1009 31.23 -0.78 30.75
CA GLN A 1009 31.19 -1.03 32.20
C GLN A 1009 30.69 -2.43 32.57
N GLU A 1010 29.70 -2.97 31.84
CA GLU A 1010 29.18 -4.33 32.10
C GLU A 1010 30.12 -5.46 31.64
N LYS A 1011 31.30 -5.14 31.09
CA LYS A 1011 32.24 -6.10 30.49
C LYS A 1011 33.60 -6.11 31.19
N VAL A 1012 33.83 -5.18 32.11
CA VAL A 1012 35.12 -4.98 32.79
C VAL A 1012 35.05 -5.40 34.25
N VAL A 1013 36.11 -6.02 34.74
CA VAL A 1013 36.31 -6.45 36.13
C VAL A 1013 36.96 -5.33 36.94
N MET A 1014 37.95 -4.66 36.34
CA MET A 1014 38.69 -3.52 36.90
C MET A 1014 38.85 -2.46 35.80
N ARG A 1015 38.88 -1.18 36.18
CA ARG A 1015 39.18 -0.07 35.25
C ARG A 1015 39.83 1.11 35.95
N MET A 1016 40.56 1.90 35.17
CA MET A 1016 41.11 3.21 35.52
C MET A 1016 40.75 4.18 34.40
N ASP A 1017 40.03 5.26 34.74
CA ASP A 1017 39.51 6.24 33.79
C ASP A 1017 40.23 7.58 33.98
N TRP A 1018 40.85 8.10 32.93
CA TRP A 1018 41.38 9.46 32.84
C TRP A 1018 40.64 10.24 31.75
N GLN A 1019 40.87 11.55 31.64
CA GLN A 1019 40.14 12.43 30.73
C GLN A 1019 40.09 11.96 29.25
N LYS A 1020 41.17 11.34 28.73
CA LYS A 1020 41.25 10.83 27.35
C LYS A 1020 41.86 9.42 27.21
N ILE A 1021 42.12 8.74 28.32
CA ILE A 1021 42.67 7.38 28.36
C ILE A 1021 41.82 6.53 29.31
N ILE A 1022 41.52 5.28 28.94
CA ILE A 1022 40.89 4.30 29.82
C ILE A 1022 41.67 3.00 29.73
N PHE A 1023 42.19 2.52 30.86
CA PHE A 1023 42.69 1.15 31.01
C PHE A 1023 41.61 0.29 31.67
N ALA A 1024 41.37 -0.92 31.18
CA ALA A 1024 40.45 -1.84 31.85
C ALA A 1024 40.82 -3.31 31.66
N GLU A 1025 40.54 -4.11 32.69
CA GLU A 1025 40.71 -5.55 32.72
C GLU A 1025 39.36 -6.26 32.55
N LEU A 1026 39.38 -7.37 31.82
CA LEU A 1026 38.27 -8.26 31.52
C LEU A 1026 38.70 -9.70 31.84
N ASP A 1027 37.76 -10.64 31.95
CA ASP A 1027 38.02 -12.05 32.31
C ASP A 1027 39.11 -12.75 31.47
N ALA A 1028 39.36 -12.29 30.24
CA ALA A 1028 40.30 -12.89 29.29
C ALA A 1028 41.54 -12.00 28.99
N GLY A 1029 41.63 -10.78 29.52
CA GLY A 1029 42.73 -9.87 29.19
C GLY A 1029 42.39 -8.41 29.44
N ALA A 1030 43.20 -7.49 28.93
CA ALA A 1030 43.07 -6.06 29.19
C ALA A 1030 42.97 -5.24 27.90
N ILE A 1031 42.41 -4.03 28.04
CA ILE A 1031 42.30 -3.02 27.00
C ILE A 1031 42.92 -1.69 27.41
N LEU A 1032 43.35 -0.94 26.41
CA LEU A 1032 43.71 0.47 26.52
C LEU A 1032 42.99 1.26 25.43
N LEU A 1033 42.11 2.17 25.85
CA LEU A 1033 41.39 3.11 24.98
C LEU A 1033 42.09 4.46 25.04
N GLU A 1034 42.39 5.07 23.89
CA GLU A 1034 43.02 6.40 23.81
C GLU A 1034 42.25 7.30 22.82
N CYS A 1035 41.84 8.49 23.26
CA CYS A 1035 41.32 9.54 22.39
C CYS A 1035 42.41 10.57 22.10
N LYS A 1036 42.80 10.75 20.84
CA LYS A 1036 43.85 11.71 20.42
C LYS A 1036 43.29 12.74 19.45
N GLN A 1037 43.73 13.98 19.59
CA GLN A 1037 43.41 15.07 18.66
C GLN A 1037 44.70 15.41 17.90
N GLU A 1038 44.75 15.08 16.62
CA GLU A 1038 45.94 15.33 15.78
C GLU A 1038 46.01 16.80 15.36
N PRO A 1039 47.21 17.34 15.03
CA PRO A 1039 47.37 18.74 14.62
C PRO A 1039 46.67 19.14 13.30
N THR A 1040 46.07 18.19 12.59
CA THR A 1040 45.42 18.40 11.27
C THR A 1040 43.89 18.28 11.37
N ASP A 1041 43.31 18.75 12.47
CA ASP A 1041 41.87 18.72 12.83
C ASP A 1041 41.20 17.33 12.82
N CYS A 1042 41.99 16.26 12.66
CA CYS A 1042 41.52 14.88 12.69
C CYS A 1042 41.61 14.33 14.11
N CYS A 1043 40.48 13.98 14.71
CA CYS A 1043 40.48 13.22 15.97
C CYS A 1043 40.51 11.71 15.70
N SER A 1044 41.17 10.94 16.56
CA SER A 1044 41.19 9.48 16.51
C SER A 1044 40.84 8.84 17.85
N ILE A 1045 40.17 7.70 17.81
CA ILE A 1045 39.96 6.80 18.94
C ILE A 1045 40.69 5.50 18.64
N ASN A 1046 41.61 5.13 19.53
CA ASN A 1046 42.42 3.92 19.43
C ASN A 1046 41.95 2.91 20.49
N ILE A 1047 41.72 1.67 20.08
CA ILE A 1047 41.37 0.55 20.96
C ILE A 1047 42.48 -0.49 20.85
N LYS A 1048 43.28 -0.64 21.90
CA LYS A 1048 44.31 -1.68 22.00
C LYS A 1048 43.80 -2.78 22.93
N ALA A 1049 44.07 -4.04 22.60
CA ALA A 1049 43.71 -5.20 23.42
C ALA A 1049 44.89 -6.18 23.51
N ARG A 1050 45.08 -6.77 24.70
CA ARG A 1050 46.07 -7.81 25.01
C ARG A 1050 45.42 -8.90 25.86
N GLY A 1051 45.73 -10.17 25.59
CA GLY A 1051 45.28 -11.31 26.37
C GLY A 1051 46.43 -12.24 26.74
N VAL A 1052 46.14 -13.25 27.57
CA VAL A 1052 47.12 -14.25 28.01
C VAL A 1052 47.54 -15.14 26.84
N THR A 1053 46.60 -15.54 25.99
CA THR A 1053 46.85 -16.16 24.69
C THR A 1053 46.32 -15.29 23.54
N SER A 1054 46.77 -15.54 22.31
CA SER A 1054 46.24 -14.83 21.13
C SER A 1054 44.76 -15.09 20.86
N GLN A 1055 44.18 -16.18 21.37
CA GLN A 1055 42.74 -16.40 21.34
C GLN A 1055 42.02 -15.45 22.29
N ASP A 1056 42.59 -15.21 23.47
CA ASP A 1056 42.04 -14.30 24.48
C ASP A 1056 42.16 -12.83 24.03
N THR A 1057 43.33 -12.45 23.47
CA THR A 1057 43.54 -11.15 22.81
C THR A 1057 42.44 -10.87 21.78
N ARG A 1058 42.13 -11.86 20.93
CA ARG A 1058 41.06 -11.79 19.93
C ARG A 1058 39.68 -11.65 20.59
N GLN A 1059 39.38 -12.42 21.63
CA GLN A 1059 38.08 -12.38 22.31
C GLN A 1059 37.81 -11.00 22.93
N VAL A 1060 38.79 -10.45 23.66
CA VAL A 1060 38.71 -9.11 24.26
C VAL A 1060 38.59 -8.02 23.19
N PHE A 1061 39.43 -8.08 22.15
CA PHE A 1061 39.40 -7.14 21.04
C PHE A 1061 38.05 -7.10 20.34
N VAL A 1062 37.51 -8.26 19.95
CA VAL A 1062 36.24 -8.38 19.22
C VAL A 1062 35.06 -7.89 20.05
N LEU A 1063 35.06 -8.16 21.36
CA LEU A 1063 34.01 -7.68 22.26
C LEU A 1063 33.92 -6.14 22.26
N ILE A 1064 35.05 -5.48 22.50
CA ILE A 1064 35.10 -4.02 22.69
C ILE A 1064 35.02 -3.27 21.35
N ALA A 1065 35.67 -3.78 20.30
CA ALA A 1065 35.51 -3.25 18.95
C ALA A 1065 34.04 -3.31 18.50
N LYS A 1066 33.29 -4.35 18.85
CA LYS A 1066 31.87 -4.47 18.53
C LYS A 1066 31.00 -3.45 19.27
N GLU A 1067 31.22 -3.22 20.56
CA GLU A 1067 30.49 -2.17 21.28
C GLU A 1067 30.77 -0.79 20.67
N PHE A 1068 32.03 -0.45 20.44
CA PHE A 1068 32.42 0.82 19.79
C PHE A 1068 31.82 1.00 18.40
N LEU A 1069 31.94 0.00 17.53
CA LEU A 1069 31.38 0.04 16.17
C LEU A 1069 29.85 0.08 16.17
N SER A 1070 29.18 -0.39 17.23
CA SER A 1070 27.72 -0.26 17.38
C SER A 1070 27.27 1.18 17.69
N LEU A 1071 28.14 2.00 18.28
CA LEU A 1071 27.86 3.40 18.60
C LEU A 1071 27.95 4.31 17.36
N LEU A 1072 28.85 4.04 16.42
CA LEU A 1072 29.07 4.89 15.24
C LEU A 1072 27.80 5.08 14.38
N PRO A 1073 26.99 4.04 14.08
CA PRO A 1073 25.69 4.17 13.41
C PRO A 1073 24.64 5.07 14.08
N THR A 1074 24.82 5.47 15.35
CA THR A 1074 23.88 6.39 16.02
C THR A 1074 24.01 7.84 15.49
N TYR A 1075 25.15 8.16 14.86
CA TYR A 1075 25.45 9.42 14.21
C TYR A 1075 25.17 9.29 12.71
N ASN A 1076 24.21 10.08 12.19
CA ASN A 1076 23.73 9.92 10.81
C ASN A 1076 24.75 10.36 9.75
N GLY A 1077 25.73 11.18 10.15
CA GLY A 1077 26.72 11.76 9.25
C GLY A 1077 28.17 11.66 9.69
N LEU A 1078 28.46 10.74 10.59
CA LEU A 1078 29.83 10.43 10.96
C LEU A 1078 30.51 9.67 9.81
N VAL A 1079 31.69 10.13 9.41
CA VAL A 1079 32.61 9.42 8.51
C VAL A 1079 33.82 9.01 9.33
N TRP A 1080 34.31 7.79 9.14
CA TRP A 1080 35.45 7.27 9.86
C TRP A 1080 36.28 6.32 8.99
N HIS A 1081 37.58 6.27 9.27
CA HIS A 1081 38.50 5.30 8.68
C HIS A 1081 39.07 4.43 9.80
N CYS A 1082 38.82 3.13 9.74
CA CYS A 1082 39.41 2.14 10.66
C CYS A 1082 40.68 1.54 10.03
N THR A 1083 41.74 1.47 10.81
CA THR A 1083 42.97 0.75 10.49
C THR A 1083 43.26 -0.27 11.59
N LEU A 1084 43.61 -1.50 11.20
CA LEU A 1084 43.91 -2.61 12.11
C LEU A 1084 45.43 -2.80 12.19
N GLY A 1085 46.00 -2.47 13.34
CA GLY A 1085 47.38 -2.80 13.70
C GLY A 1085 47.46 -4.14 14.44
N TYR A 1086 48.55 -4.87 14.25
CA TYR A 1086 48.80 -6.15 14.92
C TYR A 1086 50.29 -6.24 15.33
N ASN A 1087 50.54 -6.73 16.54
CA ASN A 1087 51.86 -7.06 17.06
C ASN A 1087 51.84 -8.51 17.57
N ASN A 1088 52.85 -9.31 17.20
CA ASN A 1088 52.97 -10.74 17.55
C ASN A 1088 51.73 -11.61 17.26
N CYS A 1089 51.00 -11.36 16.16
CA CYS A 1089 49.81 -12.12 15.76
C CYS A 1089 50.08 -13.03 14.55
N ASP A 1090 49.44 -14.19 14.49
CA ASP A 1090 49.52 -15.12 13.36
C ASP A 1090 48.69 -14.64 12.16
N LYS A 1091 49.08 -15.03 10.93
CA LYS A 1091 48.36 -14.66 9.70
C LYS A 1091 46.88 -15.06 9.71
N GLU A 1092 46.57 -16.22 10.30
CA GLU A 1092 45.19 -16.73 10.40
C GLU A 1092 44.35 -15.89 11.37
N GLN A 1093 44.93 -15.46 12.50
CA GLN A 1093 44.29 -14.52 13.44
C GLN A 1093 44.03 -13.16 12.81
N ILE A 1094 44.97 -12.64 12.01
CA ILE A 1094 44.82 -11.36 11.30
C ILE A 1094 43.68 -11.45 10.27
N GLN A 1095 43.62 -12.53 9.49
CA GLN A 1095 42.59 -12.73 8.46
C GLN A 1095 41.19 -12.92 9.06
N ASP A 1096 41.08 -13.64 10.18
CA ASP A 1096 39.83 -13.81 10.94
C ASP A 1096 39.39 -12.52 11.65
N CYS A 1097 40.32 -11.74 12.22
CA CYS A 1097 40.01 -10.46 12.84
C CYS A 1097 39.60 -9.41 11.80
N LEU A 1098 40.18 -9.45 10.60
CA LEU A 1098 39.70 -8.69 9.45
C LEU A 1098 38.27 -9.11 9.07
N GLN A 1099 37.97 -10.40 8.88
CA GLN A 1099 36.60 -10.85 8.61
C GLN A 1099 35.61 -10.43 9.70
N LEU A 1100 35.98 -10.55 10.99
CA LEU A 1100 35.13 -10.12 12.09
C LEU A 1100 34.92 -8.61 12.08
N THR A 1101 35.98 -7.83 11.90
CA THR A 1101 35.90 -6.36 11.78
C THR A 1101 35.00 -5.95 10.61
N ILE A 1102 35.13 -6.58 9.43
CA ILE A 1102 34.28 -6.29 8.25
C ILE A 1102 32.86 -6.89 8.38
N SER A 1103 32.63 -7.85 9.28
CA SER A 1103 31.28 -8.36 9.61
C SER A 1103 30.53 -7.53 10.66
N VAL A 1104 31.26 -6.71 11.41
CA VAL A 1104 30.77 -5.87 12.53
C VAL A 1104 30.69 -4.40 12.13
N ILE A 1105 31.59 -3.93 11.26
CA ILE A 1105 31.46 -2.70 10.47
C ILE A 1105 30.26 -2.88 9.52
#